data_AF-A0A9E7ERY2-F1
#
_entry.id   AF-A0A9E7ERY2-F1
#
_cell.length_a   1.000
_cell.length_b   1.000
_cell.length_c   1.000
_cell.angle_alpha   90.00
_cell.angle_beta   90.00
_cell.angle_gamma   90.00
#
_symmetry.space_group_name_H-M   'P 1'
#
loop_
_entity.id
_entity.type
_entity.pdbx_description
1 polymer ?
#
loop_
_entity_poly.entity_id
_entity_poly.type
_entity_poly.pdbx_seq_one_letter_code
_entity_poly.pdbx_strand_id
1 'polypeptide(L)'
;MLLVAVDRAGEFGDEVSLVPPSRLKITSSTSVGVDRLPDEMSDMKIRDDKEAEATVIDGNGTETGHIIVTTVNGRNGQPKQTVSYMAERIVGHGSFGIVFQAKCLETGETVAIKKVLQDKRYKNRELQTMRLLDHPNVVCLKHCFFSTTEKDELYLNLVLEYVPETVHRVIKHYNKMNQRMPLIYVKLYMYQICRALAYIHGSIGVCHRDIKPQNLLVNPHTHQLKLCDFGSAKVLVKGEPNISYICSRYYRAPELIFGATEYTTAIDIWSAGCVFAELLLGQPLFPGESGVDQLVEIIKVLGTPTREEIKCMNPNYTEFKFPQIKAHPWHKIFHKRMPPEAVDLVSRLLQYSPNLRCTALEALIHPFFDELRDSDTRLPNSHFLPPLFNFKPHELKGVPMEIVAKLIPEHARKQRRATKEYPATTSPAVYKVAQPNICTLHLSLPTLFPVLHLRCINWQMPQMELARMVILLVFISSSFYSTPVHARSHHHHHKKQPKRDGSQPPEPPPSPSISLPPVPAPSPEPTTAVLNVLSFGAVGDGVSDDTDAFKSAWDSACEEGPGVVLVPQGYAFKIRSTIFAGPCHGELTLQVDGTIMPPDGPDAWPQRTSRRQWLVFYRANGLTLQGGGLFDGKGAKWWDLPCKPHKGRNHTTLPGPCDSPVAFRFFMSSNLAVRGIRIHNSPQFHFRFDNCRNVTVDAISINSPALSPNTDGIHVENSVDVGIYNSVISSGDDCVSIGAGSTNIHVRNLTCGPSHGISIGSLGKQNTRACVTNVTVKDSVIKHSDNGVRIKTWQGGSGSVSWVSFENIRMDTVRNPIIINQYYCLTKVCKNQTSAVYVSDVSYAGIKGSYDTRSPPIHFGCSDAVPCTNITLTDVELLPAQGDAIADPFCWNVYGESQTLTIPPVSCLLQGLPRSIMDIDSDRCY
;
A
#
# COMPACT_ATOMS: atom_id res chain seq x y z
N MET A 1 2.53 -51.21 13.77
CA MET A 1 1.51 -52.29 13.74
C MET A 1 0.99 -52.45 12.32
N LEU A 2 0.35 -53.57 12.02
CA LEU A 2 -0.08 -54.06 10.69
C LEU A 2 -0.98 -53.02 9.95
N LEU A 3 -1.09 -52.86 8.61
CA LEU A 3 -0.92 -53.71 7.40
C LEU A 3 -2.09 -54.69 7.09
N VAL A 4 -2.52 -54.75 5.80
CA VAL A 4 -3.38 -55.77 5.12
C VAL A 4 -4.94 -55.59 5.12
N ALA A 5 -5.57 -56.09 4.05
CA ALA A 5 -7.01 -56.24 3.69
C ALA A 5 -7.76 -54.96 3.26
N VAL A 6 -8.47 -54.84 2.12
CA VAL A 6 -8.98 -55.75 1.05
C VAL A 6 -10.31 -56.48 1.36
N ASP A 7 -11.21 -56.46 0.36
CA ASP A 7 -12.42 -57.30 0.16
C ASP A 7 -13.67 -57.07 1.04
N ARG A 8 -14.69 -56.38 0.49
CA ARG A 8 -15.82 -57.05 -0.22
C ARG A 8 -16.85 -56.06 -0.78
N ALA A 9 -17.40 -56.38 -1.95
CA ALA A 9 -18.69 -55.86 -2.41
C ALA A 9 -19.79 -56.88 -2.12
N GLY A 10 -21.02 -56.42 -1.88
CA GLY A 10 -22.19 -57.26 -1.66
C GLY A 10 -23.46 -56.41 -1.68
N GLU A 11 -24.40 -56.79 -2.53
CA GLU A 11 -25.66 -56.07 -2.73
C GLU A 11 -26.68 -56.44 -1.65
N PHE A 12 -27.48 -55.48 -1.21
CA PHE A 12 -28.91 -55.63 -0.97
C PHE A 12 -29.55 -54.24 -1.04
N GLY A 13 -30.69 -54.13 -1.72
CA GLY A 13 -31.46 -52.89 -1.80
C GLY A 13 -32.86 -53.07 -1.24
N ASP A 14 -33.57 -51.97 -1.05
CA ASP A 14 -35.03 -51.93 -0.96
C ASP A 14 -35.53 -50.54 -1.38
N GLU A 15 -36.68 -50.49 -2.07
CA GLU A 15 -37.31 -49.25 -2.51
C GLU A 15 -38.30 -48.72 -1.46
N VAL A 16 -38.32 -47.39 -1.25
CA VAL A 16 -39.53 -46.70 -0.77
C VAL A 16 -39.70 -45.41 -1.57
N SER A 17 -40.86 -45.27 -2.21
CA SER A 17 -41.24 -44.12 -3.03
C SER A 17 -42.01 -43.06 -2.22
N LEU A 18 -41.92 -41.79 -2.63
CA LEU A 18 -42.69 -40.69 -2.05
C LEU A 18 -43.29 -39.79 -3.14
N VAL A 19 -44.61 -39.57 -3.06
CA VAL A 19 -45.42 -38.74 -3.97
C VAL A 19 -45.94 -37.52 -3.19
N PRO A 20 -45.94 -36.30 -3.76
CA PRO A 20 -46.17 -35.06 -2.99
C PRO A 20 -47.64 -34.58 -2.98
N PRO A 21 -48.08 -33.83 -1.94
CA PRO A 21 -49.38 -33.17 -1.92
C PRO A 21 -49.36 -31.66 -2.25
N SER A 22 -50.40 -31.28 -2.99
CA SER A 22 -50.91 -29.98 -3.47
C SER A 22 -51.00 -28.76 -2.52
N ARG A 23 -51.10 -27.56 -3.14
CA ARG A 23 -51.51 -26.25 -2.57
C ARG A 23 -53.03 -26.12 -2.36
N LEU A 24 -53.51 -25.08 -1.64
CA LEU A 24 -54.68 -24.17 -1.89
C LEU A 24 -54.75 -23.09 -0.75
N LYS A 25 -54.78 -21.75 -1.00
CA LYS A 25 -55.90 -20.79 -1.28
C LYS A 25 -56.82 -20.46 -0.06
N ILE A 26 -57.27 -19.22 0.28
CA ILE A 26 -57.13 -17.79 -0.16
C ILE A 26 -57.38 -16.84 1.06
N THR A 27 -56.68 -15.69 1.19
CA THR A 27 -57.17 -14.31 1.52
C THR A 27 -55.96 -13.39 1.85
N SER A 28 -55.94 -12.06 1.62
CA SER A 28 -56.99 -11.05 1.39
C SER A 28 -56.60 -10.00 0.31
N SER A 29 -57.43 -8.97 0.11
CA SER A 29 -57.35 -7.90 -0.92
C SER A 29 -56.80 -6.57 -0.34
N THR A 30 -56.50 -5.47 -1.08
CA THR A 30 -56.81 -5.05 -2.47
C THR A 30 -55.80 -4.00 -2.99
N SER A 31 -55.52 -4.03 -4.30
CA SER A 31 -55.00 -2.96 -5.20
C SER A 31 -54.44 -1.61 -4.68
N VAL A 32 -53.21 -1.30 -5.11
CA VAL A 32 -52.86 -0.02 -5.80
C VAL A 32 -52.15 -0.40 -7.11
N GLY A 33 -52.25 0.43 -8.16
CA GLY A 33 -51.87 0.07 -9.53
C GLY A 33 -50.36 -0.07 -9.79
N VAL A 34 -50.02 -0.93 -10.76
CA VAL A 34 -48.69 -1.02 -11.38
C VAL A 34 -48.76 -0.32 -12.73
N ASP A 35 -48.12 0.83 -12.86
CA ASP A 35 -47.97 1.51 -14.15
C ASP A 35 -46.92 0.83 -15.03
N ARG A 36 -47.11 0.94 -16.35
CA ARG A 36 -46.42 0.12 -17.34
C ARG A 36 -45.03 0.65 -17.68
N LEU A 37 -44.11 -0.28 -17.97
CA LEU A 37 -42.89 0.03 -18.71
C LEU A 37 -43.28 0.43 -20.15
N PRO A 38 -42.65 1.47 -20.75
CA PRO A 38 -42.93 1.85 -22.14
C PRO A 38 -42.50 0.78 -23.15
N ASP A 39 -43.37 0.49 -24.12
CA ASP A 39 -43.20 -0.58 -25.13
C ASP A 39 -42.13 -0.29 -26.23
N GLU A 40 -41.15 0.58 -25.97
CA GLU A 40 -40.08 0.96 -26.92
C GLU A 40 -38.70 0.33 -26.62
N MET A 41 -38.67 -0.78 -25.86
CA MET A 41 -37.43 -1.57 -25.63
C MET A 41 -37.29 -2.81 -26.55
N SER A 42 -38.23 -3.04 -27.46
CA SER A 42 -38.25 -4.22 -28.36
C SER A 42 -37.38 -4.07 -29.63
N ASP A 43 -37.20 -2.86 -30.15
CA ASP A 43 -36.63 -2.64 -31.50
C ASP A 43 -35.20 -2.09 -31.56
N MET A 44 -34.51 -1.95 -30.41
CA MET A 44 -33.04 -1.89 -30.42
C MET A 44 -32.45 -3.29 -30.66
N LYS A 45 -32.54 -3.76 -31.91
CA LYS A 45 -31.67 -4.82 -32.40
C LYS A 45 -30.23 -4.38 -32.22
N ILE A 46 -29.54 -5.02 -31.26
CA ILE A 46 -28.08 -5.10 -31.29
C ILE A 46 -27.73 -5.64 -32.67
N ARG A 47 -26.94 -4.88 -33.43
CA ARG A 47 -26.31 -5.46 -34.61
C ARG A 47 -25.28 -6.46 -34.12
N ASP A 48 -25.50 -7.73 -34.44
CA ASP A 48 -24.44 -8.72 -34.48
C ASP A 48 -23.50 -8.36 -35.65
N ASP A 49 -22.72 -7.29 -35.45
CA ASP A 49 -21.53 -7.01 -36.23
C ASP A 49 -20.59 -8.19 -35.99
N LYS A 50 -20.63 -9.14 -36.94
CA LYS A 50 -19.87 -10.40 -36.94
C LYS A 50 -18.46 -10.18 -36.40
N GLU A 51 -18.01 -11.11 -35.56
CA GLU A 51 -16.73 -11.03 -34.84
C GLU A 51 -15.61 -10.56 -35.77
N ALA A 52 -15.16 -9.32 -35.54
CA ALA A 52 -14.05 -8.75 -36.26
C ALA A 52 -12.78 -9.45 -35.79
N GLU A 53 -12.39 -10.50 -36.51
CA GLU A 53 -11.11 -11.20 -36.33
C GLU A 53 -10.00 -10.16 -36.17
N ALA A 54 -9.45 -10.11 -34.95
CA ALA A 54 -8.42 -9.16 -34.60
C ALA A 54 -7.09 -9.82 -34.91
N THR A 55 -6.36 -9.27 -35.87
CA THR A 55 -5.10 -9.81 -36.35
C THR A 55 -4.11 -9.99 -35.19
N VAL A 56 -3.74 -11.24 -34.91
CA VAL A 56 -2.63 -11.57 -34.03
C VAL A 56 -1.34 -11.20 -34.74
N ILE A 57 -0.41 -10.60 -34.01
CA ILE A 57 0.92 -10.21 -34.49
C ILE A 57 1.93 -10.96 -33.63
N ASP A 58 2.76 -11.77 -34.26
CA ASP A 58 3.88 -12.45 -33.62
C ASP A 58 5.08 -11.50 -33.45
N GLY A 59 5.70 -11.53 -32.28
CA GLY A 59 7.00 -10.89 -32.03
C GLY A 59 7.04 -10.04 -30.76
N ASN A 60 8.23 -9.96 -30.16
CA ASN A 60 8.48 -9.26 -28.90
C ASN A 60 8.56 -7.71 -29.03
N GLY A 61 7.65 -7.12 -29.82
CA GLY A 61 7.73 -5.74 -30.32
C GLY A 61 7.46 -4.63 -29.31
N THR A 62 7.86 -4.75 -28.04
CA THR A 62 7.63 -3.73 -26.99
C THR A 62 8.89 -3.31 -26.23
N GLU A 63 10.01 -3.18 -26.95
CA GLU A 63 11.18 -2.43 -26.48
C GLU A 63 11.19 -1.01 -27.10
N THR A 64 11.84 -0.05 -26.45
CA THR A 64 11.94 1.33 -26.98
C THR A 64 12.76 1.36 -28.25
N GLY A 65 12.17 1.86 -29.35
CA GLY A 65 12.72 1.82 -30.69
C GLY A 65 12.10 0.79 -31.63
N HIS A 66 11.39 -0.23 -31.11
CA HIS A 66 10.67 -1.18 -31.96
C HIS A 66 9.44 -0.52 -32.63
N ILE A 67 9.12 -1.00 -33.83
CA ILE A 67 7.98 -0.56 -34.64
C ILE A 67 6.89 -1.65 -34.57
N ILE A 68 5.77 -1.33 -33.92
CA ILE A 68 4.60 -2.21 -33.83
C ILE A 68 3.73 -1.96 -35.07
N VAL A 69 3.75 -2.89 -36.02
CA VAL A 69 2.89 -2.85 -37.22
C VAL A 69 1.60 -3.60 -36.91
N THR A 70 0.45 -2.95 -37.05
CA THR A 70 -0.88 -3.54 -36.77
C THR A 70 -1.87 -3.26 -37.90
N THR A 71 -2.85 -4.15 -38.08
CA THR A 71 -3.93 -3.97 -39.06
C THR A 71 -5.20 -3.49 -38.35
N VAL A 72 -5.54 -2.22 -38.56
CA VAL A 72 -6.79 -1.64 -38.06
C VAL A 72 -7.92 -1.96 -39.04
N ASN A 73 -8.91 -2.73 -38.59
CA ASN A 73 -10.14 -2.98 -39.34
C ASN A 73 -10.90 -1.65 -39.53
N GLY A 74 -11.21 -1.29 -40.78
CA GLY A 74 -11.83 -0.01 -41.12
C GLY A 74 -13.26 0.11 -40.57
N ARG A 75 -13.58 1.24 -39.92
CA ARG A 75 -14.94 1.52 -39.48
C ARG A 75 -15.85 1.81 -40.68
N ASN A 76 -17.12 1.45 -40.58
CA ASN A 76 -18.17 1.76 -41.56
C ASN A 76 -17.86 1.34 -43.02
N GLY A 77 -17.19 0.19 -43.21
CA GLY A 77 -16.92 -0.37 -44.55
C GLY A 77 -15.70 0.20 -45.27
N GLN A 78 -14.87 1.01 -44.61
CA GLN A 78 -13.56 1.36 -45.16
C GLN A 78 -12.61 0.15 -45.20
N PRO A 79 -11.64 0.12 -46.14
CA PRO A 79 -10.65 -0.97 -46.22
C PRO A 79 -9.83 -1.07 -44.92
N LYS A 80 -9.30 -2.27 -44.65
CA LYS A 80 -8.33 -2.47 -43.56
C LYS A 80 -7.10 -1.60 -43.82
N GLN A 81 -6.62 -0.90 -42.78
CA GLN A 81 -5.45 -0.04 -42.85
C GLN A 81 -4.34 -0.59 -41.96
N THR A 82 -3.15 -0.78 -42.53
CA THR A 82 -1.94 -1.05 -41.74
C THR A 82 -1.47 0.26 -41.11
N VAL A 83 -1.16 0.23 -39.82
CA VAL A 83 -0.71 1.39 -39.03
C VAL A 83 0.46 0.97 -38.15
N SER A 84 1.49 1.80 -38.06
CA SER A 84 2.79 1.45 -37.49
C SER A 84 3.16 2.41 -36.36
N TYR A 85 3.52 1.87 -35.19
CA TYR A 85 3.84 2.65 -34.00
C TYR A 85 5.29 2.44 -33.58
N MET A 86 6.10 3.48 -33.66
CA MET A 86 7.43 3.49 -33.03
C MET A 86 7.26 3.77 -31.54
N ALA A 87 7.62 2.82 -30.68
CA ALA A 87 7.57 3.00 -29.23
C ALA A 87 8.72 3.90 -28.76
N GLU A 88 8.41 5.12 -28.33
CA GLU A 88 9.43 6.14 -27.99
C GLU A 88 9.96 5.95 -26.56
N ARG A 89 9.07 5.77 -25.58
CA ARG A 89 9.41 5.60 -24.15
C ARG A 89 8.23 5.04 -23.34
N ILE A 90 8.52 4.38 -22.23
CA ILE A 90 7.49 4.10 -21.22
C ILE A 90 7.14 5.41 -20.48
N VAL A 91 5.86 5.67 -20.28
CA VAL A 91 5.35 6.86 -19.55
C VAL A 91 4.56 6.51 -18.30
N GLY A 92 4.21 5.25 -18.08
CA GLY A 92 3.64 4.75 -16.84
C GLY A 92 3.70 3.23 -16.71
N HIS A 93 3.89 2.76 -15.48
CA HIS A 93 3.65 1.37 -15.07
C HIS A 93 2.44 1.36 -14.13
N GLY A 94 1.58 0.36 -14.24
CA GLY A 94 0.45 0.15 -13.33
C GLY A 94 0.26 -1.33 -13.03
N SER A 95 -0.55 -1.64 -12.00
CA SER A 95 -0.81 -3.01 -11.52
C SER A 95 -1.51 -3.94 -12.52
N PHE A 96 -1.77 -3.48 -13.75
CA PHE A 96 -2.45 -4.22 -14.81
C PHE A 96 -1.74 -4.14 -16.17
N GLY A 97 -0.58 -3.46 -16.26
CA GLY A 97 0.13 -3.30 -17.53
C GLY A 97 1.04 -2.07 -17.64
N ILE A 98 1.59 -1.87 -18.84
CA ILE A 98 2.57 -0.82 -19.17
C ILE A 98 1.95 0.18 -20.16
N VAL A 99 2.22 1.47 -19.98
CA VAL A 99 1.81 2.54 -20.89
C VAL A 99 3.05 3.10 -21.61
N PHE A 100 3.09 2.90 -22.93
CA PHE A 100 4.10 3.48 -23.81
C PHE A 100 3.59 4.79 -24.42
N GLN A 101 4.45 5.79 -24.51
CA GLN A 101 4.33 6.83 -25.53
C GLN A 101 4.90 6.26 -26.83
N ALA A 102 4.12 6.37 -27.90
CA ALA A 102 4.53 5.93 -29.23
C ALA A 102 4.13 6.96 -30.28
N LYS A 103 4.76 6.90 -31.45
CA LYS A 103 4.44 7.75 -32.59
C LYS A 103 3.90 6.91 -33.75
N CYS A 104 2.71 7.25 -34.23
CA CYS A 104 2.16 6.71 -35.47
C CYS A 104 3.02 7.22 -36.63
N LEU A 105 3.57 6.32 -37.44
CA LEU A 105 4.48 6.69 -38.53
C LEU A 105 3.73 7.25 -39.75
N GLU A 106 2.49 6.81 -39.97
CA GLU A 106 1.64 7.23 -41.10
C GLU A 106 1.05 8.64 -40.92
N THR A 107 0.82 9.06 -39.67
CA THR A 107 0.20 10.37 -39.35
C THR A 107 1.16 11.34 -38.65
N GLY A 108 2.26 10.85 -38.10
CA GLY A 108 3.14 11.59 -37.20
C GLY A 108 2.57 11.83 -35.80
N GLU A 109 1.35 11.38 -35.49
CA GLU A 109 0.66 11.63 -34.22
C GLU A 109 1.29 10.85 -33.06
N THR A 110 1.51 11.52 -31.93
CA THR A 110 1.88 10.88 -30.66
C THR A 110 0.64 10.27 -29.99
N VAL A 111 0.74 8.99 -29.61
CA VAL A 111 -0.31 8.21 -28.96
C VAL A 111 0.20 7.59 -27.66
N ALA A 112 -0.74 7.21 -26.77
CA ALA A 112 -0.44 6.39 -25.61
C ALA A 112 -0.94 4.96 -25.85
N ILE A 113 -0.06 3.96 -25.76
CA ILE A 113 -0.42 2.54 -25.93
C ILE A 113 -0.37 1.86 -24.57
N LYS A 114 -1.53 1.48 -24.02
CA LYS A 114 -1.65 0.70 -22.78
C LYS A 114 -1.69 -0.79 -23.14
N LYS A 115 -0.60 -1.50 -22.87
CA LYS A 115 -0.47 -2.96 -23.05
C LYS A 115 -0.83 -3.66 -21.74
N VAL A 116 -1.86 -4.51 -21.76
CA VAL A 116 -2.36 -5.27 -20.61
C VAL A 116 -2.44 -6.76 -20.96
N LEU A 117 -2.15 -7.65 -20.01
CA LEU A 117 -2.28 -9.10 -20.22
C LEU A 117 -3.75 -9.48 -20.42
N GLN A 118 -4.03 -10.35 -21.38
CA GLN A 118 -5.39 -10.74 -21.77
C GLN A 118 -5.60 -12.25 -21.57
N ASP A 119 -6.34 -12.63 -20.53
CA ASP A 119 -6.87 -13.99 -20.40
C ASP A 119 -7.82 -14.27 -21.57
N LYS A 120 -7.50 -15.29 -22.38
CA LYS A 120 -8.26 -15.71 -23.57
C LYS A 120 -9.75 -16.04 -23.25
N ARG A 121 -10.12 -16.22 -21.97
CA ARG A 121 -11.48 -16.58 -21.50
C ARG A 121 -12.38 -15.40 -21.11
N TYR A 122 -11.85 -14.19 -20.88
CA TYR A 122 -12.63 -13.09 -20.28
C TYR A 122 -12.63 -11.80 -21.10
N LYS A 123 -13.81 -11.20 -21.30
CA LYS A 123 -13.96 -9.89 -21.96
C LYS A 123 -13.37 -8.79 -21.07
N ASN A 124 -12.43 -8.01 -21.61
CA ASN A 124 -11.77 -6.93 -20.86
C ASN A 124 -12.74 -5.76 -20.60
N ARG A 125 -13.00 -5.46 -19.31
CA ARG A 125 -13.95 -4.43 -18.90
C ARG A 125 -13.51 -3.00 -19.25
N GLU A 126 -12.22 -2.71 -19.22
CA GLU A 126 -11.72 -1.40 -19.62
C GLU A 126 -12.00 -1.14 -21.10
N LEU A 127 -11.71 -2.11 -21.97
CA LEU A 127 -12.05 -2.03 -23.39
C LEU A 127 -13.56 -1.88 -23.63
N GLN A 128 -14.40 -2.65 -22.93
CA GLN A 128 -15.85 -2.53 -23.01
C GLN A 128 -16.34 -1.13 -22.60
N THR A 129 -15.79 -0.60 -21.50
CA THR A 129 -16.13 0.73 -20.99
C THR A 129 -15.68 1.82 -21.96
N MET A 130 -14.41 1.80 -22.37
CA MET A 130 -13.78 2.78 -23.25
C MET A 130 -14.44 2.88 -24.63
N ARG A 131 -15.05 1.80 -25.14
CA ARG A 131 -15.84 1.82 -26.39
C ARG A 131 -17.13 2.65 -26.30
N LEU A 132 -17.58 3.02 -25.10
CA LEU A 132 -18.77 3.83 -24.84
C LEU A 132 -18.46 5.31 -24.54
N LEU A 133 -17.18 5.71 -24.54
CA LEU A 133 -16.76 7.05 -24.08
C LEU A 133 -16.37 7.97 -25.25
N ASP A 134 -17.15 9.02 -25.45
CA ASP A 134 -16.87 10.11 -26.40
C ASP A 134 -17.14 11.47 -25.72
N HIS A 135 -16.16 11.98 -24.99
CA HIS A 135 -16.29 13.22 -24.20
C HIS A 135 -14.98 14.03 -24.20
N PRO A 136 -15.01 15.38 -24.35
CA PRO A 136 -13.79 16.20 -24.44
C PRO A 136 -12.87 16.09 -23.20
N ASN A 137 -13.43 15.79 -22.03
CA ASN A 137 -12.68 15.61 -20.77
C ASN A 137 -12.46 14.15 -20.37
N VAL A 138 -12.60 13.21 -21.30
CA VAL A 138 -12.19 11.81 -21.15
C VAL A 138 -11.11 11.51 -22.21
N VAL A 139 -10.22 10.55 -21.93
CA VAL A 139 -9.23 10.08 -22.91
C VAL A 139 -9.89 9.19 -23.96
N CYS A 140 -9.65 9.47 -25.24
CA CYS A 140 -10.28 8.81 -26.38
C CYS A 140 -9.57 7.51 -26.76
N LEU A 141 -10.33 6.42 -26.90
CA LEU A 141 -9.86 5.17 -27.50
C LEU A 141 -9.89 5.28 -29.03
N LYS A 142 -8.73 5.38 -29.67
CA LYS A 142 -8.59 5.40 -31.14
C LYS A 142 -8.95 4.04 -31.72
N HIS A 143 -8.34 2.98 -31.19
CA HIS A 143 -8.61 1.56 -31.53
C HIS A 143 -7.86 0.66 -30.54
N CYS A 144 -7.98 -0.65 -30.73
CA CYS A 144 -7.24 -1.67 -29.98
C CYS A 144 -6.77 -2.79 -30.91
N PHE A 145 -5.67 -3.44 -30.56
CA PHE A 145 -5.17 -4.64 -31.24
C PHE A 145 -4.62 -5.64 -30.21
N PHE A 146 -4.45 -6.90 -30.61
CA PHE A 146 -3.78 -7.90 -29.77
C PHE A 146 -2.37 -8.19 -30.30
N SER A 147 -1.48 -8.60 -29.40
CA SER A 147 -0.11 -9.01 -29.70
C SER A 147 0.24 -10.23 -28.86
N THR A 148 0.94 -11.19 -29.44
CA THR A 148 1.34 -12.42 -28.73
C THR A 148 2.85 -12.42 -28.52
N THR A 149 3.32 -12.80 -27.33
CA THR A 149 4.76 -12.95 -27.06
C THR A 149 5.27 -14.31 -27.54
N GLU A 150 6.58 -14.48 -27.57
CA GLU A 150 7.26 -15.76 -27.85
C GLU A 150 6.86 -16.91 -26.89
N LYS A 151 6.08 -16.63 -25.84
CA LYS A 151 5.56 -17.57 -24.83
C LYS A 151 4.06 -17.91 -25.02
N ASP A 152 3.41 -17.51 -26.13
CA ASP A 152 1.94 -17.53 -26.37
C ASP A 152 1.10 -16.74 -25.32
N GLU A 153 1.72 -15.76 -24.64
CA GLU A 153 0.96 -14.83 -23.81
C GLU A 153 0.26 -13.81 -24.71
N LEU A 154 -1.08 -13.78 -24.65
CA LEU A 154 -1.90 -12.80 -25.37
C LEU A 154 -1.97 -11.49 -24.58
N TYR A 155 -1.62 -10.38 -25.23
CA TYR A 155 -1.79 -9.03 -24.68
C TYR A 155 -2.80 -8.23 -25.50
N LEU A 156 -3.61 -7.43 -24.80
CA LEU A 156 -4.46 -6.40 -25.37
C LEU A 156 -3.74 -5.05 -25.33
N ASN A 157 -3.70 -4.36 -26.46
CA ASN A 157 -3.11 -3.04 -26.60
C ASN A 157 -4.22 -2.02 -26.89
N LEU A 158 -4.42 -1.07 -25.97
CA LEU A 158 -5.35 0.05 -26.14
C LEU A 158 -4.58 1.25 -26.68
N VAL A 159 -4.91 1.73 -27.88
CA VAL A 159 -4.30 2.93 -28.48
C VAL A 159 -5.18 4.14 -28.16
N LEU A 160 -4.64 5.01 -27.33
CA LEU A 160 -5.28 6.19 -26.76
C LEU A 160 -4.66 7.47 -27.32
N GLU A 161 -5.37 8.59 -27.24
CA GLU A 161 -4.71 9.90 -27.43
C GLU A 161 -3.63 10.15 -26.37
N TYR A 162 -2.51 10.75 -26.77
CA TYR A 162 -1.46 11.16 -25.84
C TYR A 162 -1.78 12.53 -25.23
N VAL A 163 -1.56 12.65 -23.92
CA VAL A 163 -1.66 13.92 -23.16
C VAL A 163 -0.40 14.01 -22.30
N PRO A 164 0.36 15.12 -22.34
CA PRO A 164 1.78 15.09 -21.94
C PRO A 164 2.03 15.03 -20.43
N GLU A 165 1.11 15.54 -19.62
CA GLU A 165 1.31 15.75 -18.19
C GLU A 165 0.13 15.28 -17.35
N THR A 166 0.32 15.22 -16.03
CA THR A 166 -0.75 14.86 -15.07
C THR A 166 -0.93 15.95 -14.02
N VAL A 167 -2.14 16.06 -13.47
CA VAL A 167 -2.43 17.01 -12.38
C VAL A 167 -1.46 16.77 -11.20
N HIS A 168 -1.09 15.52 -10.91
CA HIS A 168 -0.08 15.16 -9.91
C HIS A 168 1.29 15.83 -10.16
N ARG A 169 1.77 15.82 -11.41
CA ARG A 169 3.04 16.45 -11.78
C ARG A 169 2.93 17.98 -11.75
N VAL A 170 1.79 18.56 -12.15
CA VAL A 170 1.54 20.00 -12.04
C VAL A 170 1.53 20.47 -10.57
N ILE A 171 0.89 19.73 -9.66
CA ILE A 171 0.96 20.00 -8.21
C ILE A 171 2.41 19.95 -7.71
N LYS A 172 3.15 18.88 -8.05
CA LYS A 172 4.58 18.74 -7.70
C LYS A 172 5.46 19.86 -8.28
N HIS A 173 5.13 20.40 -9.46
CA HIS A 173 5.85 21.53 -10.05
C HIS A 173 5.68 22.81 -9.22
N TYR A 174 4.45 23.17 -8.87
CA TYR A 174 4.18 24.34 -8.00
C TYR A 174 4.83 24.20 -6.62
N ASN A 175 4.74 23.01 -6.00
CA ASN A 175 5.40 22.73 -4.72
C ASN A 175 6.93 22.90 -4.81
N LYS A 176 7.58 22.42 -5.87
CA LYS A 176 9.04 22.58 -6.08
C LYS A 176 9.45 24.04 -6.23
N MET A 177 8.57 24.90 -6.75
CA MET A 177 8.78 26.34 -6.83
C MET A 177 8.41 27.08 -5.53
N ASN A 178 7.94 26.38 -4.50
CA ASN A 178 7.32 26.95 -3.29
C ASN A 178 6.20 27.95 -3.59
N GLN A 179 5.42 27.69 -4.65
CA GLN A 179 4.32 28.52 -5.10
C GLN A 179 2.98 27.79 -4.96
N ARG A 180 1.89 28.55 -4.82
CA ARG A 180 0.53 28.02 -4.89
C ARG A 180 0.06 28.03 -6.34
N MET A 181 -0.71 27.02 -6.73
CA MET A 181 -1.33 27.00 -8.06
C MET A 181 -2.31 28.18 -8.20
N PRO A 182 -2.24 28.98 -9.28
CA PRO A 182 -3.23 30.01 -9.57
C PRO A 182 -4.67 29.46 -9.57
N LEU A 183 -5.57 30.16 -8.88
CA LEU A 183 -6.96 29.71 -8.67
C LEU A 183 -7.72 29.47 -9.98
N ILE A 184 -7.42 30.22 -11.04
CA ILE A 184 -7.99 30.01 -12.38
C ILE A 184 -7.68 28.60 -12.94
N TYR A 185 -6.48 28.06 -12.70
CA TYR A 185 -6.15 26.68 -13.09
C TYR A 185 -6.88 25.66 -12.23
N VAL A 186 -7.02 25.91 -10.91
CA VAL A 186 -7.81 25.04 -10.03
C VAL A 186 -9.27 25.01 -10.49
N LYS A 187 -9.87 26.17 -10.80
CA LYS A 187 -11.22 26.27 -11.37
C LYS A 187 -11.32 25.48 -12.68
N LEU A 188 -10.40 25.70 -13.63
CA LEU A 188 -10.40 25.03 -14.93
C LEU A 188 -10.28 23.50 -14.81
N TYR A 189 -9.37 23.00 -13.98
CA TYR A 189 -9.20 21.57 -13.80
C TYR A 189 -10.43 20.97 -13.10
N MET A 190 -10.90 21.60 -12.01
CA MET A 190 -12.01 21.04 -11.24
C MET A 190 -13.34 21.06 -11.99
N TYR A 191 -13.63 22.11 -12.78
CA TYR A 191 -14.77 22.14 -13.68
C TYR A 191 -14.71 21.00 -14.72
N GLN A 192 -13.56 20.77 -15.33
CA GLN A 192 -13.38 19.70 -16.32
C GLN A 192 -13.47 18.29 -15.70
N ILE A 193 -13.02 18.10 -14.47
CA ILE A 193 -13.21 16.86 -13.69
C ILE A 193 -14.71 16.64 -13.43
N CYS A 194 -15.41 17.65 -12.90
CA CYS A 194 -16.86 17.57 -12.68
C CYS A 194 -17.62 17.28 -13.98
N ARG A 195 -17.20 17.84 -15.12
CA ARG A 195 -17.84 17.55 -16.42
C ARG A 195 -17.59 16.12 -16.89
N ALA A 196 -16.37 15.60 -16.75
CA ALA A 196 -16.06 14.20 -17.04
C ALA A 196 -16.87 13.23 -16.16
N LEU A 197 -17.01 13.53 -14.86
CA LEU A 197 -17.80 12.75 -13.92
C LEU A 197 -19.31 12.81 -14.25
N ALA A 198 -19.85 14.00 -14.51
CA ALA A 198 -21.26 14.16 -14.90
C ALA A 198 -21.61 13.35 -16.17
N TYR A 199 -20.70 13.30 -17.15
CA TYR A 199 -20.83 12.44 -18.32
C TYR A 199 -20.83 10.94 -17.96
N ILE A 200 -19.78 10.42 -17.30
CA ILE A 200 -19.71 8.97 -17.05
C ILE A 200 -20.79 8.49 -16.07
N HIS A 201 -21.15 9.30 -15.07
CA HIS A 201 -22.22 8.98 -14.12
C HIS A 201 -23.60 9.06 -14.77
N GLY A 202 -23.95 10.20 -15.39
CA GLY A 202 -25.31 10.50 -15.84
C GLY A 202 -25.63 10.05 -17.27
N SER A 203 -24.67 10.06 -18.18
CA SER A 203 -24.88 9.61 -19.57
C SER A 203 -24.60 8.13 -19.78
N ILE A 204 -23.68 7.53 -19.01
CA ILE A 204 -23.17 6.16 -19.24
C ILE A 204 -23.43 5.19 -18.06
N GLY A 205 -23.69 5.68 -16.84
CA GLY A 205 -23.94 4.83 -15.66
C GLY A 205 -22.69 4.15 -15.07
N VAL A 206 -21.50 4.66 -15.38
CA VAL A 206 -20.20 4.09 -14.98
C VAL A 206 -19.58 4.88 -13.83
N CYS A 207 -19.19 4.19 -12.77
CA CYS A 207 -18.33 4.71 -11.71
C CYS A 207 -16.86 4.38 -12.02
N HIS A 208 -15.96 5.34 -11.83
CA HIS A 208 -14.53 5.22 -12.16
C HIS A 208 -13.78 4.42 -11.09
N ARG A 209 -14.06 4.72 -9.81
CA ARG A 209 -13.54 4.04 -8.62
C ARG A 209 -12.02 4.17 -8.40
N ASP A 210 -11.36 5.11 -9.07
CA ASP A 210 -9.97 5.49 -8.80
C ASP A 210 -9.63 6.94 -9.29
N ILE A 211 -10.49 7.91 -8.95
CA ILE A 211 -10.21 9.33 -9.23
C ILE A 211 -9.07 9.83 -8.32
N LYS A 212 -7.98 10.29 -8.94
CA LYS A 212 -6.77 10.78 -8.26
C LYS A 212 -5.93 11.65 -9.20
N PRO A 213 -5.02 12.52 -8.70
CA PRO A 213 -4.23 13.44 -9.53
C PRO A 213 -3.36 12.76 -10.60
N GLN A 214 -3.04 11.47 -10.44
CA GLN A 214 -2.29 10.68 -11.43
C GLN A 214 -3.15 10.23 -12.62
N ASN A 215 -4.46 9.99 -12.40
CA ASN A 215 -5.42 9.54 -13.42
C ASN A 215 -6.12 10.71 -14.15
N LEU A 216 -5.59 11.93 -13.94
CA LEU A 216 -6.10 13.18 -14.48
C LEU A 216 -4.99 13.79 -15.35
N LEU A 217 -5.09 13.52 -16.65
CA LEU A 217 -4.15 14.02 -17.64
C LEU A 217 -4.44 15.48 -17.98
N VAL A 218 -3.41 16.26 -18.32
CA VAL A 218 -3.52 17.67 -18.66
C VAL A 218 -2.50 18.06 -19.73
N ASN A 219 -2.90 18.94 -20.67
CA ASN A 219 -1.96 19.66 -21.51
C ASN A 219 -1.64 21.03 -20.87
N PRO A 220 -0.41 21.29 -20.41
CA PRO A 220 -0.06 22.54 -19.72
C PRO A 220 -0.18 23.81 -20.57
N HIS A 221 -0.26 23.70 -21.90
CA HIS A 221 -0.35 24.85 -22.81
C HIS A 221 -1.80 25.29 -23.08
N THR A 222 -2.75 24.35 -23.04
CA THR A 222 -4.17 24.60 -23.32
C THR A 222 -5.07 24.45 -22.09
N HIS A 223 -4.52 23.91 -21.00
CA HIS A 223 -5.25 23.50 -19.78
C HIS A 223 -6.43 22.55 -20.01
N GLN A 224 -6.50 21.90 -21.18
CA GLN A 224 -7.44 20.81 -21.43
C GLN A 224 -7.09 19.63 -20.51
N LEU A 225 -8.04 19.22 -19.68
CA LEU A 225 -7.94 18.08 -18.77
C LEU A 225 -8.73 16.87 -19.31
N LYS A 226 -8.18 15.67 -19.15
CA LYS A 226 -8.78 14.39 -19.57
C LYS A 226 -8.62 13.31 -18.50
N LEU A 227 -9.74 12.70 -18.13
CA LEU A 227 -9.81 11.53 -17.23
C LEU A 227 -9.35 10.26 -17.95
N CYS A 228 -8.50 9.45 -17.30
CA CYS A 228 -7.94 8.20 -17.85
C CYS A 228 -7.96 7.03 -16.85
N ASP A 229 -7.43 5.87 -17.27
CA ASP A 229 -7.35 4.61 -16.52
C ASP A 229 -8.69 4.06 -16.02
N PHE A 230 -9.48 3.52 -16.95
CA PHE A 230 -10.78 2.91 -16.66
C PHE A 230 -10.65 1.43 -16.25
N GLY A 231 -9.44 0.95 -15.92
CA GLY A 231 -9.19 -0.41 -15.44
C GLY A 231 -9.97 -0.76 -14.16
N SER A 232 -10.15 0.23 -13.28
CA SER A 232 -10.96 0.09 -12.04
C SER A 232 -12.47 0.31 -12.25
N ALA A 233 -12.91 0.76 -13.41
CA ALA A 233 -14.30 1.19 -13.61
C ALA A 233 -15.32 0.04 -13.53
N LYS A 234 -16.57 0.37 -13.20
CA LYS A 234 -17.72 -0.56 -13.29
C LYS A 234 -19.03 0.22 -13.49
N VAL A 235 -19.94 -0.33 -14.27
CA VAL A 235 -21.38 0.02 -14.16
C VAL A 235 -21.87 -0.46 -12.80
N LEU A 236 -22.48 0.42 -12.01
CA LEU A 236 -23.00 0.08 -10.68
C LEU A 236 -24.50 -0.21 -10.78
N VAL A 237 -24.86 -1.49 -10.63
CA VAL A 237 -26.25 -1.95 -10.59
C VAL A 237 -26.73 -1.95 -9.14
N LYS A 238 -27.93 -1.38 -8.89
CA LYS A 238 -28.51 -1.30 -7.54
C LYS A 238 -28.82 -2.70 -7.01
N GLY A 239 -28.31 -3.04 -5.83
CA GLY A 239 -28.45 -4.36 -5.21
C GLY A 239 -27.40 -5.39 -5.64
N GLU A 240 -26.47 -5.05 -6.55
CA GLU A 240 -25.26 -5.87 -6.74
C GLU A 240 -24.17 -5.47 -5.74
N PRO A 241 -23.59 -6.41 -4.96
CA PRO A 241 -22.45 -6.11 -4.11
C PRO A 241 -21.17 -5.90 -4.94
N ASN A 242 -20.32 -4.98 -4.47
CA ASN A 242 -19.06 -4.61 -5.11
C ASN A 242 -17.90 -4.67 -4.11
N ILE A 243 -16.67 -4.81 -4.62
CA ILE A 243 -15.45 -4.81 -3.79
C ILE A 243 -15.31 -3.45 -3.10
N SER A 244 -15.24 -3.45 -1.76
CA SER A 244 -15.08 -2.27 -0.92
C SER A 244 -13.64 -1.74 -0.87
N TYR A 245 -12.64 -2.64 -0.92
CA TYR A 245 -11.22 -2.26 -1.03
C TYR A 245 -10.86 -1.81 -2.46
N ILE A 246 -11.39 -0.65 -2.84
CA ILE A 246 -11.20 0.03 -4.13
C ILE A 246 -10.81 1.51 -3.89
N CYS A 247 -10.48 2.27 -4.94
CA CYS A 247 -9.85 3.60 -4.87
C CYS A 247 -8.44 3.61 -4.23
N SER A 248 -7.57 4.45 -4.77
CA SER A 248 -6.27 4.79 -4.16
C SER A 248 -6.48 5.51 -2.82
N ARG A 249 -5.69 5.14 -1.80
CA ARG A 249 -6.01 5.33 -0.37
C ARG A 249 -6.43 6.76 0.03
N TYR A 250 -5.64 7.79 -0.30
CA TYR A 250 -5.91 9.19 0.10
C TYR A 250 -7.22 9.78 -0.48
N TYR A 251 -7.77 9.16 -1.53
CA TYR A 251 -8.98 9.58 -2.23
C TYR A 251 -10.15 8.64 -1.96
N ARG A 252 -9.97 7.61 -1.13
CA ARG A 252 -10.99 6.61 -0.81
C ARG A 252 -12.09 7.21 0.06
N ALA A 253 -13.33 7.03 -0.38
CA ALA A 253 -14.52 7.47 0.34
C ALA A 253 -14.71 6.68 1.66
N PRO A 254 -15.22 7.32 2.73
CA PRO A 254 -15.25 6.71 4.06
C PRO A 254 -16.12 5.44 4.10
N GLU A 255 -17.22 5.36 3.35
CA GLU A 255 -18.06 4.16 3.24
C GLU A 255 -17.28 2.92 2.76
N LEU A 256 -16.28 3.10 1.90
CA LEU A 256 -15.39 2.03 1.44
C LEU A 256 -14.47 1.55 2.56
N ILE A 257 -14.07 2.45 3.46
CA ILE A 257 -13.27 2.14 4.66
C ILE A 257 -14.14 1.44 5.72
N PHE A 258 -15.40 1.86 5.86
CA PHE A 258 -16.44 1.15 6.62
C PHE A 258 -16.87 -0.18 5.97
N GLY A 259 -16.27 -0.58 4.84
CA GLY A 259 -16.45 -1.88 4.21
C GLY A 259 -17.71 -2.04 3.36
N ALA A 260 -18.41 -0.94 3.03
CA ALA A 260 -19.65 -0.98 2.26
C ALA A 260 -19.44 -1.61 0.86
N THR A 261 -20.35 -2.50 0.46
CA THR A 261 -20.35 -3.18 -0.85
C THR A 261 -21.38 -2.59 -1.82
N GLU A 262 -22.44 -1.97 -1.31
CA GLU A 262 -23.52 -1.32 -2.08
C GLU A 262 -23.34 0.21 -2.16
N TYR A 263 -22.13 0.65 -2.54
CA TYR A 263 -21.84 2.06 -2.80
C TYR A 263 -22.31 2.51 -4.19
N THR A 264 -22.37 3.82 -4.39
CA THR A 264 -22.80 4.48 -5.64
C THR A 264 -21.65 5.28 -6.28
N THR A 265 -21.94 5.98 -7.38
CA THR A 265 -21.02 6.95 -8.01
C THR A 265 -20.57 8.08 -7.08
N ALA A 266 -21.22 8.27 -5.92
CA ALA A 266 -20.82 9.23 -4.89
C ALA A 266 -19.40 9.02 -4.32
N ILE A 267 -18.78 7.86 -4.54
CA ILE A 267 -17.36 7.66 -4.18
C ILE A 267 -16.42 8.48 -5.06
N ASP A 268 -16.70 8.61 -6.36
CA ASP A 268 -15.90 9.44 -7.27
C ASP A 268 -16.02 10.94 -6.92
N ILE A 269 -17.18 11.35 -6.40
CA ILE A 269 -17.46 12.71 -5.93
C ILE A 269 -16.61 13.04 -4.70
N TRP A 270 -16.52 12.12 -3.74
CA TRP A 270 -15.61 12.26 -2.60
C TRP A 270 -14.16 12.34 -3.05
N SER A 271 -13.71 11.43 -3.93
CA SER A 271 -12.36 11.44 -4.48
C SER A 271 -12.04 12.74 -5.21
N ALA A 272 -13.00 13.31 -5.95
CA ALA A 272 -12.90 14.63 -6.57
C ALA A 272 -12.80 15.76 -5.53
N GLY A 273 -13.51 15.67 -4.40
CA GLY A 273 -13.33 16.55 -3.24
C GLY A 273 -11.91 16.50 -2.65
N CYS A 274 -11.33 15.31 -2.51
CA CYS A 274 -9.93 15.15 -2.10
C CYS A 274 -8.96 15.80 -3.11
N VAL A 275 -9.15 15.57 -4.41
CA VAL A 275 -8.34 16.21 -5.47
C VAL A 275 -8.47 17.73 -5.44
N PHE A 276 -9.68 18.26 -5.23
CA PHE A 276 -9.91 19.71 -5.14
C PHE A 276 -9.19 20.31 -3.93
N ALA A 277 -9.29 19.67 -2.76
CA ALA A 277 -8.56 20.10 -1.57
C ALA A 277 -7.03 20.03 -1.78
N GLU A 278 -6.50 18.98 -2.43
CA GLU A 278 -5.07 18.87 -2.75
C GLU A 278 -4.61 19.95 -3.73
N LEU A 279 -5.42 20.31 -4.75
CA LEU A 279 -5.12 21.42 -5.66
C LEU A 279 -4.99 22.78 -4.94
N LEU A 280 -5.79 23.01 -3.89
CA LEU A 280 -5.72 24.21 -3.05
C LEU A 280 -4.58 24.15 -2.01
N LEU A 281 -4.34 22.97 -1.44
CA LEU A 281 -3.38 22.76 -0.35
C LEU A 281 -1.95 22.47 -0.82
N GLY A 282 -1.75 22.04 -2.07
CA GLY A 282 -0.48 21.54 -2.60
C GLY A 282 -0.14 20.11 -2.12
N GLN A 283 -0.88 19.57 -1.15
CA GLN A 283 -0.62 18.27 -0.53
C GLN A 283 -1.95 17.56 -0.22
N PRO A 284 -2.00 16.22 -0.17
CA PRO A 284 -3.22 15.48 0.12
C PRO A 284 -3.85 15.90 1.44
N LEU A 285 -5.18 16.12 1.45
CA LEU A 285 -5.91 16.51 2.65
C LEU A 285 -5.96 15.39 3.71
N PHE A 286 -5.97 14.12 3.28
CA PHE A 286 -6.08 12.95 4.15
C PHE A 286 -4.95 11.94 3.87
N PRO A 287 -3.72 12.17 4.35
CA PRO A 287 -2.53 11.41 3.96
C PRO A 287 -2.32 10.09 4.75
N GLY A 288 -3.38 9.31 4.98
CA GLY A 288 -3.35 8.16 5.91
C GLY A 288 -2.40 7.00 5.53
N GLU A 289 -1.72 6.42 6.50
CA GLU A 289 -0.74 5.35 6.29
C GLU A 289 -1.38 3.96 6.09
N SER A 290 -2.58 3.76 6.64
CA SER A 290 -3.34 2.50 6.58
C SER A 290 -4.82 2.76 6.29
N GLY A 291 -5.63 1.70 6.11
CA GLY A 291 -7.07 1.86 5.95
C GLY A 291 -7.74 2.50 7.17
N VAL A 292 -7.28 2.20 8.39
CA VAL A 292 -7.82 2.76 9.63
C VAL A 292 -7.32 4.20 9.83
N ASP A 293 -6.03 4.44 9.59
CA ASP A 293 -5.42 5.77 9.73
C ASP A 293 -5.98 6.76 8.70
N GLN A 294 -6.35 6.29 7.50
CA GLN A 294 -7.12 7.08 6.52
C GLN A 294 -8.44 7.61 7.09
N LEU A 295 -9.16 6.82 7.90
CA LEU A 295 -10.37 7.28 8.59
C LEU A 295 -10.05 8.23 9.75
N VAL A 296 -8.92 8.06 10.44
CA VAL A 296 -8.44 9.01 11.47
C VAL A 296 -8.15 10.39 10.87
N GLU A 297 -7.45 10.47 9.73
CA GLU A 297 -7.21 11.75 9.05
C GLU A 297 -8.50 12.43 8.58
N ILE A 298 -9.51 11.67 8.16
CA ILE A 298 -10.83 12.21 7.83
C ILE A 298 -11.54 12.75 9.08
N ILE A 299 -11.53 12.00 10.19
CA ILE A 299 -12.14 12.39 11.48
C ILE A 299 -11.47 13.63 12.08
N LYS A 300 -10.15 13.81 11.93
CA LYS A 300 -9.46 15.05 12.37
C LYS A 300 -10.02 16.32 11.73
N VAL A 301 -10.54 16.21 10.50
CA VAL A 301 -11.03 17.34 9.69
C VAL A 301 -12.55 17.48 9.80
N LEU A 302 -13.30 16.44 9.46
CA LEU A 302 -14.77 16.47 9.45
C LEU A 302 -15.38 16.28 10.85
N GLY A 303 -14.57 15.92 11.84
CA GLY A 303 -15.05 15.49 13.15
C GLY A 303 -15.52 14.03 13.11
N THR A 304 -15.97 13.56 14.27
CA THR A 304 -16.47 12.18 14.41
C THR A 304 -17.85 12.04 13.75
N PRO A 305 -18.04 11.07 12.84
CA PRO A 305 -19.32 10.88 12.16
C PRO A 305 -20.42 10.51 13.16
N THR A 306 -21.60 11.09 12.95
CA THR A 306 -22.82 10.76 13.69
C THR A 306 -23.25 9.31 13.46
N ARG A 307 -24.12 8.78 14.32
CA ARG A 307 -24.67 7.43 14.17
C ARG A 307 -25.45 7.29 12.85
N GLU A 308 -26.10 8.37 12.44
CA GLU A 308 -26.91 8.50 11.25
C GLU A 308 -26.00 8.49 10.00
N GLU A 309 -24.89 9.23 10.00
CA GLU A 309 -23.88 9.17 8.95
C GLU A 309 -23.21 7.79 8.84
N ILE A 310 -22.84 7.16 9.97
CA ILE A 310 -22.30 5.78 9.98
C ILE A 310 -23.30 4.82 9.35
N LYS A 311 -24.59 4.92 9.69
CA LYS A 311 -25.67 4.10 9.11
C LYS A 311 -25.88 4.39 7.61
N CYS A 312 -25.71 5.63 7.16
CA CYS A 312 -25.76 5.99 5.73
C CYS A 312 -24.53 5.51 4.95
N MET A 313 -23.37 5.38 5.59
CA MET A 313 -22.15 4.83 4.99
C MET A 313 -22.17 3.29 4.92
N ASN A 314 -22.52 2.61 6.02
CA ASN A 314 -22.73 1.16 6.04
C ASN A 314 -23.77 0.77 7.12
N PRO A 315 -25.01 0.41 6.74
CA PRO A 315 -26.05 -0.01 7.69
C PRO A 315 -25.69 -1.22 8.56
N ASN A 316 -24.76 -2.06 8.11
CA ASN A 316 -24.34 -3.28 8.79
C ASN A 316 -23.15 -3.07 9.74
N TYR A 317 -22.67 -1.84 9.90
CA TYR A 317 -21.49 -1.55 10.72
C TYR A 317 -21.85 -1.45 12.22
N THR A 318 -21.60 -2.54 12.95
CA THR A 318 -21.98 -2.71 14.36
C THR A 318 -20.86 -2.38 15.36
N GLU A 319 -19.60 -2.33 14.92
CA GLU A 319 -18.42 -2.16 15.80
C GLU A 319 -17.61 -0.91 15.44
N PHE A 320 -17.76 0.19 16.18
CA PHE A 320 -16.65 1.04 16.68
C PHE A 320 -17.23 2.17 17.55
N LYS A 321 -16.54 2.53 18.64
CA LYS A 321 -16.73 3.82 19.32
C LYS A 321 -15.56 4.72 19.00
N PHE A 322 -15.75 5.66 18.09
CA PHE A 322 -14.77 6.71 17.83
C PHE A 322 -14.72 7.69 19.01
N PRO A 323 -13.52 8.19 19.38
CA PRO A 323 -13.38 9.36 20.24
C PRO A 323 -14.23 10.52 19.69
N GLN A 324 -14.75 11.40 20.55
CA GLN A 324 -15.60 12.52 20.12
C GLN A 324 -14.74 13.73 19.73
N ILE A 325 -14.34 13.78 18.46
CA ILE A 325 -13.52 14.84 17.87
C ILE A 325 -14.46 15.83 17.19
N LYS A 326 -14.34 17.12 17.54
CA LYS A 326 -15.09 18.20 16.87
C LYS A 326 -14.47 18.49 15.51
N ALA A 327 -15.32 18.74 14.52
CA ALA A 327 -14.90 19.15 13.18
C ALA A 327 -13.94 20.34 13.23
N HIS A 328 -12.84 20.26 12.49
CA HIS A 328 -11.86 21.33 12.43
C HIS A 328 -12.36 22.40 11.43
N PRO A 329 -12.58 23.66 11.85
CA PRO A 329 -13.18 24.66 10.98
C PRO A 329 -12.36 24.87 9.70
N TRP A 330 -13.01 24.79 8.54
CA TRP A 330 -12.33 24.87 7.23
C TRP A 330 -11.44 26.12 7.05
N HIS A 331 -11.78 27.25 7.70
CA HIS A 331 -10.98 28.48 7.71
C HIS A 331 -9.63 28.39 8.47
N LYS A 332 -9.37 27.27 9.16
CA LYS A 332 -8.07 26.93 9.76
C LYS A 332 -7.27 25.95 8.89
N ILE A 333 -7.95 25.15 8.06
CA ILE A 333 -7.34 24.21 7.10
C ILE A 333 -6.84 24.98 5.87
N PHE A 334 -7.68 25.87 5.33
CA PHE A 334 -7.33 26.75 4.23
C PHE A 334 -6.86 28.12 4.75
N HIS A 335 -5.88 28.73 4.10
CA HIS A 335 -5.41 30.08 4.43
C HIS A 335 -6.59 31.08 4.36
N LYS A 336 -6.63 32.07 5.28
CA LYS A 336 -7.56 33.23 5.32
C LYS A 336 -7.74 34.06 4.01
N ARG A 337 -7.06 33.71 2.92
CA ARG A 337 -7.17 34.34 1.58
C ARG A 337 -7.85 33.40 0.55
N MET A 338 -8.32 32.23 0.98
CA MET A 338 -9.06 31.29 0.14
C MET A 338 -10.46 31.84 -0.15
N PRO A 339 -10.96 31.79 -1.40
CA PRO A 339 -12.34 32.21 -1.71
C PRO A 339 -13.36 31.39 -0.92
N PRO A 340 -14.39 32.00 -0.31
CA PRO A 340 -15.44 31.28 0.41
C PRO A 340 -16.12 30.21 -0.44
N GLU A 341 -16.29 30.45 -1.73
CA GLU A 341 -16.95 29.57 -2.69
C GLU A 341 -16.12 28.30 -2.97
N ALA A 342 -14.80 28.39 -2.83
CA ALA A 342 -13.92 27.23 -2.92
C ALA A 342 -14.10 26.32 -1.70
N VAL A 343 -14.16 26.93 -0.51
CA VAL A 343 -14.34 26.22 0.77
C VAL A 343 -15.73 25.59 0.85
N ASP A 344 -16.77 26.30 0.43
CA ASP A 344 -18.14 25.80 0.36
C ASP A 344 -18.23 24.58 -0.57
N LEU A 345 -17.67 24.65 -1.78
CA LEU A 345 -17.65 23.52 -2.71
C LEU A 345 -16.85 22.32 -2.18
N VAL A 346 -15.69 22.51 -1.53
CA VAL A 346 -14.99 21.40 -0.84
C VAL A 346 -15.92 20.75 0.19
N SER A 347 -16.61 21.54 1.00
CA SER A 347 -17.50 21.03 2.05
C SER A 347 -18.72 20.27 1.50
N ARG A 348 -19.25 20.67 0.33
CA ARG A 348 -20.35 19.97 -0.37
C ARG A 348 -19.92 18.66 -1.04
N LEU A 349 -18.63 18.48 -1.33
CA LEU A 349 -18.07 17.25 -1.89
C LEU A 349 -17.65 16.24 -0.79
N LEU A 350 -17.10 16.75 0.31
CA LEU A 350 -16.57 15.95 1.43
C LEU A 350 -17.59 15.78 2.57
N GLN A 351 -18.71 15.12 2.28
CA GLN A 351 -19.71 14.71 3.27
C GLN A 351 -19.58 13.21 3.60
N TYR A 352 -19.78 12.81 4.86
CA TYR A 352 -19.78 11.39 5.25
C TYR A 352 -20.93 10.64 4.55
N SER A 353 -22.17 11.05 4.78
CA SER A 353 -23.36 10.50 4.11
C SER A 353 -23.25 10.63 2.58
N PRO A 354 -23.15 9.54 1.81
CA PRO A 354 -22.87 9.61 0.37
C PRO A 354 -23.97 10.33 -0.43
N ASN A 355 -25.20 10.31 0.07
CA ASN A 355 -26.37 10.97 -0.48
C ASN A 355 -26.49 12.48 -0.15
N LEU A 356 -25.58 13.04 0.66
CA LEU A 356 -25.50 14.48 0.95
C LEU A 356 -24.38 15.18 0.14
N ARG A 357 -23.55 14.42 -0.59
CA ARG A 357 -22.53 14.97 -1.49
C ARG A 357 -23.23 15.56 -2.71
N CYS A 358 -22.89 16.79 -3.09
CA CYS A 358 -23.42 17.37 -4.33
C CYS A 358 -22.97 16.56 -5.55
N THR A 359 -23.86 16.34 -6.50
CA THR A 359 -23.54 15.61 -7.73
C THR A 359 -22.55 16.39 -8.59
N ALA A 360 -21.84 15.69 -9.48
CA ALA A 360 -20.93 16.33 -10.42
C ALA A 360 -21.60 17.40 -11.29
N LEU A 361 -22.91 17.26 -11.57
CA LEU A 361 -23.71 18.22 -12.34
C LEU A 361 -24.05 19.48 -11.52
N GLU A 362 -24.37 19.32 -10.23
CA GLU A 362 -24.60 20.45 -9.31
C GLU A 362 -23.30 21.21 -9.03
N ALA A 363 -22.17 20.51 -8.93
CA ALA A 363 -20.86 21.13 -8.82
C ALA A 363 -20.55 22.06 -10.02
N LEU A 364 -20.89 21.68 -11.26
CA LEU A 364 -20.67 22.52 -12.44
C LEU A 364 -21.41 23.87 -12.42
N ILE A 365 -22.53 23.97 -11.71
CA ILE A 365 -23.30 25.22 -11.53
C ILE A 365 -22.94 25.99 -10.25
N HIS A 366 -21.90 25.56 -9.52
CA HIS A 366 -21.46 26.22 -8.28
C HIS A 366 -20.86 27.62 -8.55
N PRO A 367 -21.09 28.63 -7.67
CA PRO A 367 -20.55 29.98 -7.81
C PRO A 367 -19.02 30.07 -7.97
N PHE A 368 -18.29 29.08 -7.44
CA PHE A 368 -16.83 28.98 -7.61
C PHE A 368 -16.38 29.01 -9.08
N PHE A 369 -17.22 28.50 -9.99
CA PHE A 369 -16.94 28.45 -11.42
C PHE A 369 -17.51 29.64 -12.23
N ASP A 370 -18.12 30.64 -11.60
CA ASP A 370 -18.76 31.76 -12.30
C ASP A 370 -17.78 32.57 -13.15
N GLU A 371 -16.56 32.79 -12.65
CA GLU A 371 -15.43 33.39 -13.38
C GLU A 371 -15.14 32.68 -14.73
N LEU A 372 -15.35 31.36 -14.82
CA LEU A 372 -15.14 30.63 -16.06
C LEU A 372 -16.22 30.92 -17.12
N ARG A 373 -17.40 31.41 -16.69
CA ARG A 373 -18.57 31.68 -17.54
C ARG A 373 -18.67 33.15 -17.96
N ASP A 374 -17.74 33.99 -17.52
CA ASP A 374 -17.49 35.32 -18.07
C ASP A 374 -16.83 35.21 -19.46
N SER A 375 -17.22 36.05 -20.41
CA SER A 375 -16.63 36.14 -21.75
C SER A 375 -15.23 36.75 -21.77
N ASP A 376 -14.84 37.51 -20.73
CA ASP A 376 -13.58 38.27 -20.71
C ASP A 376 -12.46 37.59 -19.91
N THR A 377 -12.77 36.52 -19.16
CA THR A 377 -11.76 35.69 -18.46
C THR A 377 -10.75 35.08 -19.44
N ARG A 378 -9.46 35.19 -19.10
CA ARG A 378 -8.33 34.62 -19.85
C ARG A 378 -7.45 33.78 -18.93
N LEU A 379 -6.60 32.96 -19.53
CA LEU A 379 -5.48 32.31 -18.84
C LEU A 379 -4.44 33.38 -18.41
N PRO A 380 -3.58 33.12 -17.41
CA PRO A 380 -2.53 34.06 -16.97
C PRO A 380 -1.52 34.47 -18.05
N ASN A 381 -1.41 33.70 -19.14
CA ASN A 381 -0.63 34.05 -20.34
C ASN A 381 -1.45 34.84 -21.40
N SER A 382 -2.62 35.37 -21.04
CA SER A 382 -3.61 36.05 -21.89
C SER A 382 -4.29 35.21 -22.98
N HIS A 383 -4.03 33.90 -23.07
CA HIS A 383 -4.76 33.02 -24.00
C HIS A 383 -6.22 32.77 -23.55
N PHE A 384 -7.07 32.38 -24.50
CA PHE A 384 -8.44 31.96 -24.22
C PHE A 384 -8.49 30.64 -23.41
N LEU A 385 -9.58 30.45 -22.66
CA LEU A 385 -9.87 29.20 -21.96
C LEU A 385 -10.13 28.04 -22.95
N PRO A 386 -9.89 26.77 -22.56
CA PRO A 386 -10.30 25.61 -23.36
C PRO A 386 -11.84 25.51 -23.50
N PRO A 387 -12.38 24.70 -24.43
CA PRO A 387 -13.83 24.62 -24.67
C PRO A 387 -14.65 24.06 -23.48
N LEU A 388 -15.17 24.94 -22.62
CA LEU A 388 -15.93 24.56 -21.41
C LEU A 388 -17.43 24.31 -21.64
N PHE A 389 -18.06 25.00 -22.61
CA PHE A 389 -19.53 25.09 -22.75
C PHE A 389 -20.11 24.37 -23.98
N ASN A 390 -19.28 23.59 -24.67
CA ASN A 390 -19.64 22.79 -25.84
C ASN A 390 -20.37 21.47 -25.47
N PHE A 391 -21.36 21.54 -24.57
CA PHE A 391 -22.14 20.38 -24.11
C PHE A 391 -22.89 19.70 -25.27
N LYS A 392 -22.62 18.41 -25.48
CA LYS A 392 -23.32 17.54 -26.44
C LYS A 392 -24.75 17.24 -25.97
N PRO A 393 -25.69 16.86 -26.86
CA PRO A 393 -27.09 16.61 -26.49
C PRO A 393 -27.27 15.53 -25.41
N HIS A 394 -26.42 14.51 -25.36
CA HIS A 394 -26.50 13.47 -24.33
C HIS A 394 -26.08 13.98 -22.94
N GLU A 395 -25.13 14.91 -22.84
CA GLU A 395 -24.70 15.51 -21.56
C GLU A 395 -25.82 16.32 -20.89
N LEU A 396 -26.84 16.71 -21.67
CA LEU A 396 -27.97 17.52 -21.23
C LEU A 396 -29.29 16.71 -21.17
N LYS A 397 -29.26 15.40 -21.47
CA LYS A 397 -30.47 14.56 -21.49
C LYS A 397 -31.04 14.43 -20.08
N GLY A 398 -32.27 14.90 -19.88
CA GLY A 398 -32.94 14.90 -18.58
C GLY A 398 -32.50 16.01 -17.61
N VAL A 399 -31.60 16.91 -18.02
CA VAL A 399 -31.16 18.03 -17.18
C VAL A 399 -32.23 19.13 -17.17
N PRO A 400 -32.70 19.62 -16.01
CA PRO A 400 -33.66 20.73 -15.93
C PRO A 400 -33.17 21.99 -16.64
N MET A 401 -34.06 22.67 -17.36
CA MET A 401 -33.71 23.83 -18.20
C MET A 401 -33.07 25.00 -17.40
N GLU A 402 -33.37 25.15 -16.11
CA GLU A 402 -32.70 26.10 -15.23
C GLU A 402 -31.22 25.76 -15.01
N ILE A 403 -30.89 24.47 -14.84
CA ILE A 403 -29.52 23.97 -14.73
C ILE A 403 -28.81 24.13 -16.08
N VAL A 404 -29.47 23.78 -17.20
CA VAL A 404 -28.92 24.05 -18.56
C VAL A 404 -28.61 25.53 -18.76
N ALA A 405 -29.46 26.44 -18.24
CA ALA A 405 -29.23 27.87 -18.31
C ALA A 405 -28.02 28.34 -17.49
N LYS A 406 -27.77 27.73 -16.32
CA LYS A 406 -26.58 28.00 -15.49
C LYS A 406 -25.29 27.39 -16.07
N LEU A 407 -25.39 26.23 -16.72
CA LEU A 407 -24.27 25.54 -17.37
C LEU A 407 -23.76 26.25 -18.63
N ILE A 408 -24.65 26.85 -19.43
CA ILE A 408 -24.31 27.44 -20.72
C ILE A 408 -24.55 28.96 -20.69
N PRO A 409 -23.50 29.80 -20.56
CA PRO A 409 -23.64 31.25 -20.55
C PRO A 409 -24.16 31.79 -21.89
N GLU A 410 -24.75 32.99 -21.87
CA GLU A 410 -25.48 33.53 -23.02
C GLU A 410 -24.59 33.74 -24.25
N HIS A 411 -23.32 34.15 -24.07
CA HIS A 411 -22.35 34.29 -25.15
C HIS A 411 -22.13 32.95 -25.89
N ALA A 412 -22.05 31.84 -25.15
CA ALA A 412 -21.89 30.50 -25.72
C ALA A 412 -23.17 30.02 -26.43
N ARG A 413 -24.36 30.41 -25.94
CA ARG A 413 -25.62 30.15 -26.66
C ARG A 413 -25.70 30.91 -27.98
N LYS A 414 -25.24 32.17 -28.02
CA LYS A 414 -25.17 32.98 -29.24
C LYS A 414 -24.22 32.35 -30.28
N GLN A 415 -23.01 31.95 -29.87
CA GLN A 415 -22.07 31.21 -30.73
C GLN A 415 -22.66 29.90 -31.28
N ARG A 416 -23.38 29.12 -30.45
CA ARG A 416 -24.08 27.88 -30.86
C ARG A 416 -25.29 28.09 -31.78
N ARG A 417 -25.81 29.31 -31.94
CA ARG A 417 -26.84 29.67 -32.93
C ARG A 417 -26.20 30.07 -34.26
N ALA A 418 -25.24 30.98 -34.23
CA ALA A 418 -24.50 31.41 -35.43
C ALA A 418 -23.86 30.22 -36.18
N THR A 419 -23.32 29.24 -35.46
CA THR A 419 -22.74 28.01 -36.04
C THR A 419 -23.77 26.99 -36.56
N LYS A 420 -25.08 27.23 -36.39
CA LYS A 420 -26.15 26.44 -37.03
C LYS A 420 -26.75 27.12 -38.27
N GLU A 421 -26.61 28.43 -38.39
CA GLU A 421 -27.21 29.22 -39.47
C GLU A 421 -26.33 29.25 -40.74
N TYR A 422 -25.06 28.83 -40.64
CA TYR A 422 -24.16 28.61 -41.78
C TYR A 422 -23.54 27.19 -41.75
N PRO A 423 -24.14 26.18 -42.42
CA PRO A 423 -23.50 24.89 -42.65
C PRO A 423 -22.36 25.02 -43.69
N ALA A 424 -21.15 24.57 -43.34
CA ALA A 424 -19.95 24.78 -44.15
C ALA A 424 -19.90 23.90 -45.40
N THR A 425 -20.17 24.47 -46.59
CA THR A 425 -20.00 23.82 -47.90
C THR A 425 -18.59 23.99 -48.48
N THR A 426 -17.58 23.49 -47.78
CA THR A 426 -16.20 23.36 -48.29
C THR A 426 -15.55 22.08 -47.77
N SER A 427 -15.18 21.17 -48.68
CA SER A 427 -14.40 19.97 -48.35
C SER A 427 -12.97 20.33 -47.94
N PRO A 428 -12.36 19.65 -46.96
CA PRO A 428 -10.95 19.88 -46.62
C PRO A 428 -10.04 19.45 -47.77
N ALA A 429 -9.13 20.34 -48.19
CA ALA A 429 -8.16 20.06 -49.23
C ALA A 429 -7.00 19.20 -48.69
N VAL A 430 -6.58 18.20 -49.48
CA VAL A 430 -5.47 17.30 -49.12
C VAL A 430 -4.13 18.01 -49.38
N TYR A 431 -3.45 18.43 -48.32
CA TYR A 431 -2.05 18.84 -48.41
C TYR A 431 -1.13 17.62 -48.47
N LYS A 432 -0.57 17.36 -49.66
CA LYS A 432 0.53 16.38 -49.82
C LYS A 432 1.81 16.96 -49.22
N VAL A 433 2.50 16.15 -48.42
CA VAL A 433 3.91 16.40 -48.06
C VAL A 433 4.78 16.09 -49.28
N ALA A 434 5.73 16.98 -49.57
CA ALA A 434 6.79 16.74 -50.55
C ALA A 434 8.15 16.74 -49.83
N GLN A 435 9.00 15.75 -50.14
CA GLN A 435 10.37 15.69 -49.65
C GLN A 435 11.32 16.53 -50.53
N PRO A 436 12.49 16.94 -50.02
CA PRO A 436 13.28 18.01 -50.61
C PRO A 436 14.15 17.55 -51.78
N ASN A 437 14.42 18.46 -52.71
CA ASN A 437 15.52 18.38 -53.65
C ASN A 437 16.51 19.53 -53.43
N ILE A 438 17.79 19.21 -53.59
CA ILE A 438 18.92 20.12 -53.39
C ILE A 438 19.12 20.98 -54.65
N CYS A 439 19.33 22.30 -54.49
CA CYS A 439 20.20 23.04 -55.40
C CYS A 439 20.79 24.33 -54.79
N THR A 440 21.99 24.63 -55.26
CA THR A 440 22.97 25.63 -54.84
C THR A 440 22.51 27.09 -54.89
N LEU A 441 23.15 27.90 -54.03
CA LEU A 441 23.06 29.36 -53.99
C LEU A 441 23.88 30.01 -55.12
N HIS A 442 23.44 31.16 -55.65
CA HIS A 442 24.31 32.12 -56.32
C HIS A 442 23.79 33.56 -56.10
N LEU A 443 24.68 34.51 -55.80
CA LEU A 443 24.30 35.90 -55.51
C LEU A 443 24.25 36.76 -56.78
N SER A 444 23.37 37.75 -56.80
CA SER A 444 23.49 38.99 -57.59
C SER A 444 22.69 40.14 -56.96
N LEU A 445 23.30 41.33 -56.99
CA LEU A 445 22.84 42.67 -56.59
C LEU A 445 23.34 43.63 -57.72
N PRO A 446 23.02 44.95 -57.79
CA PRO A 446 22.24 45.81 -56.89
C PRO A 446 21.23 46.78 -57.61
N THR A 447 20.71 47.78 -56.88
CA THR A 447 20.11 49.07 -57.36
C THR A 447 18.70 49.03 -58.00
N LEU A 448 17.86 50.10 -57.98
CA LEU A 448 17.97 51.50 -57.48
C LEU A 448 16.78 51.90 -56.56
N PHE A 449 17.00 52.94 -55.74
CA PHE A 449 16.02 53.84 -55.09
C PHE A 449 16.07 55.22 -55.82
N PRO A 450 15.04 56.12 -55.80
CA PRO A 450 14.76 56.97 -54.62
C PRO A 450 13.28 57.49 -54.45
N VAL A 451 12.90 58.40 -53.53
CA VAL A 451 13.03 58.62 -52.04
C VAL A 451 12.12 59.85 -51.68
N LEU A 452 11.97 60.19 -50.38
CA LEU A 452 11.34 61.39 -49.77
C LEU A 452 9.79 61.35 -49.63
N HIS A 453 9.15 61.86 -48.56
CA HIS A 453 9.56 62.49 -47.27
C HIS A 453 8.40 62.24 -46.25
N LEU A 454 8.45 62.33 -44.91
CA LEU A 454 9.18 63.03 -43.83
C LEU A 454 9.16 62.11 -42.56
N ARG A 455 9.87 62.29 -41.43
CA ARG A 455 11.07 63.05 -40.98
C ARG A 455 11.62 62.30 -39.74
N CYS A 456 12.92 62.41 -39.44
CA CYS A 456 13.60 61.78 -38.29
C CYS A 456 14.53 62.79 -37.58
N ILE A 457 15.45 62.28 -36.71
CA ILE A 457 16.62 62.97 -36.11
C ILE A 457 16.22 63.87 -34.90
N ASN A 458 16.76 63.75 -33.67
CA ASN A 458 17.91 63.01 -33.11
C ASN A 458 17.69 62.76 -31.57
N TRP A 459 18.53 62.12 -30.73
CA TRP A 459 19.84 61.46 -30.83
C TRP A 459 20.08 60.45 -29.66
N GLN A 460 21.30 59.85 -29.62
CA GLN A 460 22.08 59.37 -28.46
C GLN A 460 21.56 58.32 -27.45
N MET A 461 22.41 57.32 -27.20
CA MET A 461 22.39 56.41 -26.04
C MET A 461 23.10 57.04 -24.83
N PRO A 462 22.66 56.75 -23.58
CA PRO A 462 23.52 56.79 -22.41
C PRO A 462 24.17 55.43 -22.14
N GLN A 463 25.50 55.40 -22.02
CA GLN A 463 26.17 54.31 -21.29
C GLN A 463 25.92 54.51 -19.80
N MET A 464 25.42 53.51 -19.07
CA MET A 464 25.83 53.14 -17.70
C MET A 464 24.85 52.14 -17.04
N GLU A 465 25.23 50.86 -17.02
CA GLU A 465 25.28 50.04 -15.78
C GLU A 465 26.23 48.84 -15.94
N LEU A 466 27.33 49.04 -16.69
CA LEU A 466 28.42 48.06 -16.80
C LEU A 466 29.33 48.05 -15.55
N ALA A 467 29.17 49.02 -14.64
CA ALA A 467 29.98 49.15 -13.44
C ALA A 467 29.69 48.07 -12.38
N ARG A 468 28.48 47.50 -12.36
CA ARG A 468 28.07 46.49 -11.36
C ARG A 468 28.40 45.04 -11.70
N MET A 469 28.74 44.70 -12.95
CA MET A 469 29.22 43.35 -13.31
C MET A 469 30.75 43.19 -13.24
N VAL A 470 31.52 44.26 -13.37
CA VAL A 470 33.00 44.18 -13.36
C VAL A 470 33.56 43.81 -11.99
N ILE A 471 32.88 44.16 -10.89
CA ILE A 471 33.32 43.82 -9.53
C ILE A 471 33.08 42.34 -9.18
N LEU A 472 32.06 41.69 -9.75
CA LEU A 472 31.74 40.28 -9.44
C LEU A 472 32.64 39.27 -10.18
N LEU A 473 33.24 39.66 -11.32
CA LEU A 473 34.08 38.77 -12.14
C LEU A 473 35.57 38.75 -11.73
N VAL A 474 36.01 39.66 -10.87
CA VAL A 474 37.41 39.70 -10.36
C VAL A 474 37.64 38.68 -9.22
N PHE A 475 36.58 38.15 -8.60
CA PHE A 475 36.68 37.20 -7.49
C PHE A 475 36.66 35.71 -7.88
N ILE A 476 36.60 35.37 -9.18
CA ILE A 476 36.53 33.98 -9.67
C ILE A 476 37.59 33.70 -10.77
N SER A 477 38.80 34.24 -10.61
CA SER A 477 39.92 33.99 -11.55
C SER A 477 41.29 33.82 -10.89
N SER A 478 41.34 33.18 -9.72
CA SER A 478 42.56 32.62 -9.12
C SER A 478 42.18 31.42 -8.22
N SER A 479 42.60 30.18 -8.46
CA SER A 479 43.55 29.67 -9.47
C SER A 479 43.20 28.25 -9.92
N PHE A 480 43.45 27.93 -11.20
CA PHE A 480 43.38 26.56 -11.75
C PHE A 480 44.74 26.15 -12.36
N TYR A 481 45.57 25.49 -11.54
CA TYR A 481 46.78 24.74 -11.89
C TYR A 481 47.03 23.77 -10.72
N SER A 482 47.31 22.46 -10.85
CA SER A 482 47.38 21.59 -12.03
C SER A 482 47.00 20.14 -11.65
N THR A 483 46.67 19.31 -12.65
CA THR A 483 46.61 17.84 -12.53
C THR A 483 47.94 17.18 -12.98
N PRO A 484 48.07 15.84 -13.01
CA PRO A 484 48.30 14.89 -11.90
C PRO A 484 49.68 14.19 -12.06
N VAL A 485 49.98 13.10 -11.32
CA VAL A 485 50.68 11.86 -11.81
C VAL A 485 51.02 10.85 -10.68
N HIS A 486 50.66 9.57 -10.92
CA HIS A 486 51.18 8.24 -10.49
C HIS A 486 51.92 7.95 -9.15
N ALA A 487 51.95 6.65 -8.82
CA ALA A 487 52.66 6.02 -7.70
C ALA A 487 53.52 4.80 -8.14
N ARG A 488 54.26 4.21 -7.19
CA ARG A 488 55.29 3.09 -7.24
C ARG A 488 56.75 3.59 -7.24
N SER A 489 57.77 2.85 -6.76
CA SER A 489 57.92 1.74 -5.79
C SER A 489 59.43 1.33 -5.70
N HIS A 490 59.82 0.50 -4.70
CA HIS A 490 61.07 -0.31 -4.50
C HIS A 490 61.86 0.07 -3.20
N HIS A 491 61.97 -0.80 -2.16
CA HIS A 491 62.79 -2.05 -1.97
C HIS A 491 64.22 -1.75 -1.46
N HIS A 492 64.90 -2.50 -0.55
CA HIS A 492 64.78 -3.84 0.09
C HIS A 492 65.36 -3.79 1.56
N HIS A 493 65.65 -4.80 2.42
CA HIS A 493 65.57 -6.29 2.49
C HIS A 493 65.67 -6.81 3.97
N HIS A 494 65.05 -7.96 4.32
CA HIS A 494 65.44 -8.94 5.40
C HIS A 494 65.39 -8.53 6.92
N LYS A 495 65.29 -9.43 7.94
CA LYS A 495 65.25 -10.93 8.04
C LYS A 495 64.60 -11.48 9.37
N LYS A 496 63.71 -12.49 9.25
CA LYS A 496 63.35 -13.62 10.20
C LYS A 496 62.80 -13.41 11.65
N GLN A 497 62.09 -14.45 12.14
CA GLN A 497 61.40 -14.66 13.45
C GLN A 497 62.15 -15.73 14.31
N PRO A 498 61.61 -16.43 15.37
CA PRO A 498 60.45 -16.21 16.30
C PRO A 498 60.73 -16.53 17.82
N LYS A 499 59.78 -16.29 18.76
CA LYS A 499 59.31 -17.23 19.84
C LYS A 499 58.24 -16.65 20.82
N ARG A 500 57.81 -17.45 21.82
CA ARG A 500 56.63 -17.29 22.72
C ARG A 500 56.97 -16.89 24.18
N ASP A 501 55.88 -16.63 24.94
CA ASP A 501 55.64 -16.89 26.38
C ASP A 501 56.15 -15.89 27.45
N GLY A 502 55.28 -15.61 28.44
CA GLY A 502 55.69 -15.37 29.84
C GLY A 502 55.40 -14.01 30.49
N SER A 503 54.42 -14.00 31.42
CA SER A 503 54.35 -13.24 32.70
C SER A 503 54.54 -11.69 32.79
N GLN A 504 53.59 -11.07 33.50
CA GLN A 504 53.68 -9.79 34.28
C GLN A 504 54.90 -9.77 35.24
N PRO A 505 55.46 -8.61 35.70
CA PRO A 505 54.80 -7.68 36.65
C PRO A 505 55.15 -6.17 36.44
N PRO A 506 55.21 -5.25 37.45
CA PRO A 506 54.11 -4.34 37.78
C PRO A 506 54.47 -2.82 37.80
N GLU A 507 53.49 -1.96 38.10
CA GLU A 507 53.65 -0.50 38.33
C GLU A 507 54.46 -0.17 39.60
N PRO A 508 55.20 0.96 39.61
CA PRO A 508 54.83 2.14 40.45
C PRO A 508 55.34 3.50 39.88
N PRO A 509 55.38 4.62 40.63
CA PRO A 509 54.33 5.37 41.34
C PRO A 509 54.20 6.85 40.81
N PRO A 510 53.24 7.69 41.26
CA PRO A 510 52.94 8.99 40.63
C PRO A 510 53.84 10.18 41.02
N SER A 511 53.74 11.26 40.24
CA SER A 511 54.37 12.59 40.46
C SER A 511 53.32 13.69 40.73
N PRO A 512 53.67 14.81 41.41
CA PRO A 512 52.70 15.68 42.08
C PRO A 512 51.96 16.70 41.18
N SER A 513 50.92 17.28 41.76
CA SER A 513 49.89 18.11 41.11
C SER A 513 50.29 19.54 40.76
N ILE A 514 49.71 20.05 39.66
CA ILE A 514 49.51 21.49 39.40
C ILE A 514 47.99 21.75 39.46
N SER A 515 47.58 22.82 40.15
CA SER A 515 46.16 23.18 40.31
C SER A 515 45.61 23.93 39.10
N LEU A 516 44.46 23.45 38.59
CA LEU A 516 43.62 24.16 37.62
C LEU A 516 42.47 24.90 38.34
N PRO A 517 41.92 25.98 37.75
CA PRO A 517 40.79 26.70 38.34
C PRO A 517 39.51 25.84 38.38
N PRO A 518 38.52 26.19 39.23
CA PRO A 518 37.30 25.40 39.37
C PRO A 518 36.51 25.32 38.07
N VAL A 519 36.13 24.10 37.69
CA VAL A 519 35.12 23.86 36.66
C VAL A 519 33.78 24.42 37.16
N PRO A 520 32.95 25.09 36.32
CA PRO A 520 31.60 25.46 36.71
C PRO A 520 30.82 24.23 37.18
N ALA A 521 30.12 24.33 38.30
CA ALA A 521 29.27 23.23 38.77
C ALA A 521 28.26 22.85 37.66
N PRO A 522 28.04 21.56 37.38
CA PRO A 522 27.02 21.15 36.43
C PRO A 522 25.68 21.72 36.88
N SER A 523 24.90 22.27 35.92
CA SER A 523 23.49 22.55 36.14
C SER A 523 22.82 21.28 36.66
N PRO A 524 21.93 21.35 37.68
CA PRO A 524 21.24 20.17 38.17
C PRO A 524 20.54 19.48 37.01
N GLU A 525 20.78 18.18 36.85
CA GLU A 525 20.05 17.38 35.87
C GLU A 525 18.55 17.47 36.19
N PRO A 526 17.66 17.52 35.18
CA PRO A 526 16.23 17.53 35.42
C PRO A 526 15.86 16.25 36.18
N THR A 527 15.43 16.41 37.44
CA THR A 527 15.14 15.28 38.33
C THR A 527 13.95 14.51 37.77
N THR A 528 14.22 13.38 37.11
CA THR A 528 13.21 12.53 36.47
C THR A 528 12.11 12.20 37.45
N ALA A 529 10.88 12.64 37.18
CA ALA A 529 9.78 12.50 38.11
C ALA A 529 9.43 11.02 38.29
N VAL A 530 9.24 10.56 39.53
CA VAL A 530 8.85 9.17 39.84
C VAL A 530 7.40 9.14 40.30
N LEU A 531 6.51 8.76 39.37
CA LEU A 531 5.06 8.71 39.55
C LEU A 531 4.64 7.30 39.95
N ASN A 532 4.62 7.04 41.27
CA ASN A 532 4.15 5.76 41.81
C ASN A 532 2.62 5.63 41.67
N VAL A 533 2.14 4.57 41.04
CA VAL A 533 0.69 4.33 40.80
C VAL A 533 -0.17 4.34 42.07
N LEU A 534 0.41 3.99 43.23
CA LEU A 534 -0.27 4.10 44.53
C LEU A 534 -0.61 5.55 44.90
N SER A 535 0.23 6.52 44.50
CA SER A 535 -0.02 7.95 44.71
C SER A 535 -1.16 8.49 43.85
N PHE A 536 -1.54 7.74 42.80
CA PHE A 536 -2.70 8.02 41.94
C PHE A 536 -3.94 7.19 42.32
N GLY A 537 -3.93 6.54 43.50
CA GLY A 537 -5.08 5.83 44.05
C GLY A 537 -5.22 4.36 43.65
N ALA A 538 -4.16 3.74 43.10
CA ALA A 538 -4.15 2.29 42.91
C ALA A 538 -4.15 1.57 44.27
N VAL A 539 -4.90 0.46 44.37
CA VAL A 539 -5.04 -0.34 45.60
C VAL A 539 -4.01 -1.47 45.64
N GLY A 540 -3.75 -2.13 44.51
CA GLY A 540 -2.70 -3.15 44.39
C GLY A 540 -2.97 -4.46 45.15
N ASP A 541 -4.25 -4.80 45.35
CA ASP A 541 -4.74 -6.01 46.04
C ASP A 541 -5.03 -7.21 45.10
N GLY A 542 -4.92 -7.02 43.78
CA GLY A 542 -5.29 -7.97 42.72
C GLY A 542 -6.81 -8.11 42.46
N VAL A 543 -7.65 -7.38 43.19
CA VAL A 543 -9.11 -7.57 43.27
C VAL A 543 -9.88 -6.29 42.91
N SER A 544 -9.35 -5.12 43.25
CA SER A 544 -9.81 -3.80 42.82
C SER A 544 -9.57 -3.57 41.31
N ASP A 545 -9.94 -2.41 40.76
CA ASP A 545 -9.66 -2.05 39.36
C ASP A 545 -8.76 -0.82 39.33
N ASP A 546 -7.46 -1.04 39.12
CA ASP A 546 -6.43 0.01 39.23
C ASP A 546 -6.25 0.80 37.92
N THR A 547 -7.08 0.53 36.90
CA THR A 547 -6.92 1.05 35.53
C THR A 547 -6.84 2.57 35.45
N ASP A 548 -7.70 3.28 36.18
CA ASP A 548 -7.77 4.75 36.11
C ASP A 548 -6.63 5.43 36.88
N ALA A 549 -6.09 4.79 37.92
CA ALA A 549 -4.88 5.23 38.61
C ALA A 549 -3.63 5.08 37.72
N PHE A 550 -3.51 3.94 37.01
CA PHE A 550 -2.45 3.71 36.04
C PHE A 550 -2.50 4.71 34.87
N LYS A 551 -3.69 5.05 34.38
CA LYS A 551 -3.86 6.12 33.39
C LYS A 551 -3.44 7.48 33.94
N SER A 552 -3.92 7.85 35.12
CA SER A 552 -3.61 9.15 35.72
C SER A 552 -2.10 9.33 35.94
N ALA A 553 -1.40 8.28 36.36
CA ALA A 553 0.06 8.27 36.47
C ALA A 553 0.76 8.36 35.11
N TRP A 554 0.27 7.64 34.09
CA TRP A 554 0.79 7.70 32.72
C TRP A 554 0.61 9.08 32.09
N ASP A 555 -0.61 9.61 32.10
CA ASP A 555 -0.98 10.87 31.44
C ASP A 555 -0.17 12.02 32.06
N SER A 556 -0.05 12.07 33.39
CA SER A 556 0.80 13.04 34.10
C SER A 556 2.28 12.93 33.70
N ALA A 557 2.84 11.71 33.67
CA ALA A 557 4.22 11.48 33.27
C ALA A 557 4.48 11.80 31.78
N CYS A 558 3.44 11.70 30.93
CA CYS A 558 3.52 11.97 29.50
C CYS A 558 3.48 13.49 29.20
N GLU A 559 2.78 14.27 30.03
CA GLU A 559 2.67 15.73 29.91
C GLU A 559 3.83 16.51 30.55
N GLU A 560 4.37 16.08 31.70
CA GLU A 560 5.32 16.89 32.48
C GLU A 560 6.78 16.85 31.98
N GLY A 561 7.20 15.81 31.24
CA GLY A 561 8.56 15.70 30.70
C GLY A 561 9.13 14.27 30.78
N PRO A 562 10.44 14.09 31.00
CA PRO A 562 11.02 12.78 31.27
C PRO A 562 10.54 12.23 32.63
N GLY A 563 9.96 11.04 32.62
CA GLY A 563 9.25 10.49 33.79
C GLY A 563 9.37 8.97 33.96
N VAL A 564 9.18 8.50 35.18
CA VAL A 564 9.12 7.09 35.56
C VAL A 564 7.76 6.79 36.20
N VAL A 565 6.90 6.07 35.50
CA VAL A 565 5.69 5.48 36.08
C VAL A 565 6.12 4.21 36.83
N LEU A 566 6.00 4.22 38.16
CA LEU A 566 6.46 3.13 39.03
C LEU A 566 5.29 2.25 39.49
N VAL A 567 5.39 0.96 39.19
CA VAL A 567 4.50 -0.10 39.68
C VAL A 567 5.25 -0.94 40.72
N PRO A 568 5.04 -0.68 42.02
CA PRO A 568 5.95 -1.14 43.08
C PRO A 568 5.87 -2.65 43.37
N GLN A 569 7.00 -3.21 43.79
CA GLN A 569 7.12 -4.58 44.27
C GLN A 569 6.21 -4.85 45.48
N GLY A 570 5.70 -6.07 45.59
CA GLY A 570 4.84 -6.53 46.70
C GLY A 570 3.34 -6.34 46.48
N TYR A 571 2.96 -5.55 45.47
CA TYR A 571 1.56 -5.31 45.08
C TYR A 571 1.18 -6.08 43.82
N ALA A 572 -0.14 -6.30 43.63
CA ALA A 572 -0.72 -6.92 42.44
C ALA A 572 -1.82 -6.01 41.88
N PHE A 573 -1.68 -5.52 40.65
CA PHE A 573 -2.61 -4.55 40.07
C PHE A 573 -3.46 -5.18 38.98
N LYS A 574 -4.77 -4.99 39.05
CA LYS A 574 -5.69 -5.53 38.04
C LYS A 574 -6.12 -4.42 37.09
N ILE A 575 -5.70 -4.55 35.84
CA ILE A 575 -5.83 -3.53 34.79
C ILE A 575 -6.73 -4.06 33.67
N ARG A 576 -7.77 -3.32 33.32
CA ARG A 576 -8.67 -3.63 32.19
C ARG A 576 -8.01 -3.30 30.85
N SER A 577 -8.67 -3.66 29.75
CA SER A 577 -8.26 -3.24 28.39
C SER A 577 -8.12 -1.72 28.33
N THR A 578 -6.92 -1.22 28.08
CA THR A 578 -6.56 0.19 28.16
C THR A 578 -5.62 0.61 27.03
N ILE A 579 -5.59 1.91 26.74
CA ILE A 579 -4.69 2.54 25.78
C ILE A 579 -3.90 3.59 26.53
N PHE A 580 -2.58 3.39 26.58
CA PHE A 580 -1.59 4.37 26.97
C PHE A 580 -1.15 5.11 25.69
N ALA A 581 -1.44 6.40 25.63
CA ALA A 581 -1.26 7.20 24.42
C ALA A 581 -0.07 8.15 24.54
N GLY A 582 0.53 8.46 23.39
CA GLY A 582 1.45 9.57 23.19
C GLY A 582 1.05 10.40 21.95
N PRO A 583 1.93 11.29 21.46
CA PRO A 583 3.32 11.49 21.91
C PRO A 583 3.42 12.17 23.28
N CYS A 584 4.47 11.84 24.02
CA CYS A 584 4.83 12.46 25.29
C CYS A 584 5.90 13.55 25.09
N HIS A 585 6.06 14.45 26.05
CA HIS A 585 7.03 15.56 25.96
C HIS A 585 8.49 15.15 26.27
N GLY A 586 8.73 13.97 26.84
CA GLY A 586 10.07 13.43 27.12
C GLY A 586 10.12 11.91 27.05
N GLU A 587 11.29 11.33 27.37
CA GLU A 587 11.45 9.88 27.47
C GLU A 587 10.70 9.34 28.69
N LEU A 588 9.93 8.26 28.49
CA LEU A 588 9.02 7.73 29.49
C LEU A 588 9.44 6.30 29.87
N THR A 589 9.63 6.06 31.16
CA THR A 589 9.92 4.72 31.70
C THR A 589 8.71 4.18 32.45
N LEU A 590 8.20 3.02 32.03
CA LEU A 590 7.24 2.24 32.81
C LEU A 590 8.03 1.16 33.58
N GLN A 591 8.32 1.46 34.85
CA GLN A 591 9.07 0.60 35.77
C GLN A 591 8.10 -0.34 36.49
N VAL A 592 8.25 -1.64 36.29
CA VAL A 592 7.31 -2.66 36.77
C VAL A 592 8.04 -3.72 37.59
N ASP A 593 7.91 -3.63 38.91
CA ASP A 593 8.47 -4.59 39.87
C ASP A 593 7.39 -5.36 40.66
N GLY A 594 6.14 -4.88 40.61
CA GLY A 594 4.95 -5.59 41.10
C GLY A 594 4.42 -6.65 40.14
N THR A 595 3.20 -7.12 40.41
CA THR A 595 2.42 -7.97 39.49
C THR A 595 1.34 -7.16 38.79
N ILE A 596 1.07 -7.44 37.51
CA ILE A 596 -0.05 -6.87 36.75
C ILE A 596 -0.84 -8.00 36.09
N MET A 597 -2.18 -7.97 36.17
CA MET A 597 -3.06 -8.95 35.52
C MET A 597 -4.34 -8.31 34.96
N PRO A 598 -5.01 -8.95 33.98
CA PRO A 598 -6.34 -8.53 33.53
C PRO A 598 -7.48 -9.17 34.34
N PRO A 599 -8.75 -8.80 34.08
CA PRO A 599 -9.90 -9.61 34.45
C PRO A 599 -9.79 -11.05 33.95
N ASP A 600 -10.05 -12.01 34.83
CA ASP A 600 -9.82 -13.45 34.61
C ASP A 600 -10.91 -14.09 33.73
N GLY A 601 -10.72 -13.98 32.42
CA GLY A 601 -11.46 -14.68 31.37
C GLY A 601 -12.45 -13.82 30.57
N PRO A 602 -13.05 -14.40 29.52
CA PRO A 602 -13.95 -13.69 28.60
C PRO A 602 -15.19 -13.10 29.30
N ASP A 603 -15.76 -13.80 30.28
CA ASP A 603 -16.97 -13.37 30.99
C ASP A 603 -16.70 -12.27 32.02
N ALA A 604 -15.48 -12.24 32.59
CA ALA A 604 -15.00 -11.15 33.42
C ALA A 604 -14.57 -9.91 32.61
N TRP A 605 -14.43 -10.04 31.29
CA TRP A 605 -14.00 -8.95 30.41
C TRP A 605 -15.15 -7.95 30.17
N PRO A 606 -14.97 -6.65 30.44
CA PRO A 606 -16.06 -5.68 30.31
C PRO A 606 -16.65 -5.64 28.90
N GLN A 607 -17.98 -5.75 28.78
CA GLN A 607 -18.69 -5.75 27.48
C GLN A 607 -18.48 -4.46 26.65
N ARG A 608 -17.99 -3.39 27.26
CA ARG A 608 -17.72 -2.09 26.61
C ARG A 608 -16.26 -1.91 26.18
N THR A 609 -15.37 -2.89 26.43
CA THR A 609 -13.95 -2.83 26.05
C THR A 609 -13.58 -3.91 25.03
N SER A 610 -12.55 -3.66 24.22
CA SER A 610 -12.12 -4.59 23.16
C SER A 610 -11.69 -5.94 23.74
N ARG A 611 -12.21 -7.04 23.19
CA ARG A 611 -11.75 -8.41 23.47
C ARG A 611 -10.54 -8.85 22.63
N ARG A 612 -9.95 -7.93 21.84
CA ARG A 612 -8.80 -8.20 20.94
C ARG A 612 -7.46 -7.62 21.42
N GLN A 613 -7.45 -6.81 22.49
CA GLN A 613 -6.22 -6.20 23.03
C GLN A 613 -6.35 -5.84 24.52
N TRP A 614 -5.28 -6.03 25.29
CA TRP A 614 -5.21 -5.70 26.72
C TRP A 614 -4.50 -4.35 26.94
N LEU A 615 -3.17 -4.31 26.89
CA LEU A 615 -2.37 -3.10 27.06
C LEU A 615 -1.88 -2.60 25.69
N VAL A 616 -2.30 -1.39 25.32
CA VAL A 616 -1.94 -0.77 24.03
C VAL A 616 -1.10 0.47 24.26
N PHE A 617 0.06 0.55 23.60
CA PHE A 617 0.97 1.70 23.63
C PHE A 617 0.97 2.37 22.24
N TYR A 618 0.15 3.43 22.11
CA TYR A 618 -0.14 4.08 20.85
C TYR A 618 0.60 5.41 20.68
N ARG A 619 1.38 5.55 19.60
CA ARG A 619 2.23 6.73 19.33
C ARG A 619 3.15 7.09 20.50
N ALA A 620 3.63 6.07 21.21
CA ALA A 620 4.69 6.21 22.19
C ALA A 620 6.02 6.42 21.47
N ASN A 621 6.78 7.44 21.87
CA ASN A 621 8.11 7.72 21.34
C ASN A 621 9.10 7.87 22.50
N GLY A 622 10.19 7.10 22.50
CA GLY A 622 11.14 7.11 23.62
C GLY A 622 10.59 6.42 24.87
N LEU A 623 9.95 5.26 24.71
CA LEU A 623 9.32 4.50 25.78
C LEU A 623 10.17 3.30 26.18
N THR A 624 10.54 3.23 27.46
CA THR A 624 11.17 2.05 28.08
C THR A 624 10.19 1.34 29.02
N LEU A 625 9.77 0.12 28.68
CA LEU A 625 9.07 -0.79 29.59
C LEU A 625 10.10 -1.73 30.23
N GLN A 626 10.30 -1.64 31.55
CA GLN A 626 11.33 -2.43 32.23
C GLN A 626 10.97 -2.80 33.67
N GLY A 627 11.72 -3.73 34.26
CA GLY A 627 11.62 -4.09 35.68
C GLY A 627 11.61 -5.60 35.91
N GLY A 628 11.62 -6.00 37.18
CA GLY A 628 11.65 -7.41 37.58
C GLY A 628 10.27 -8.08 37.71
N GLY A 629 9.19 -7.32 37.48
CA GLY A 629 7.81 -7.70 37.75
C GLY A 629 7.25 -8.81 36.89
N LEU A 630 5.98 -9.15 37.14
CA LEU A 630 5.25 -10.21 36.44
C LEU A 630 3.96 -9.67 35.81
N PHE A 631 3.80 -9.89 34.50
CA PHE A 631 2.51 -9.79 33.83
C PHE A 631 1.90 -11.19 33.72
N ASP A 632 0.76 -11.45 34.37
CA ASP A 632 0.01 -12.72 34.22
C ASP A 632 -1.26 -12.46 33.41
N GLY A 633 -1.25 -12.87 32.15
CA GLY A 633 -2.33 -12.59 31.18
C GLY A 633 -3.63 -13.36 31.40
N LYS A 634 -3.70 -14.30 32.36
CA LYS A 634 -4.89 -15.13 32.66
C LYS A 634 -5.49 -15.84 31.43
N GLY A 635 -4.63 -16.31 30.51
CA GLY A 635 -5.02 -16.89 29.22
C GLY A 635 -5.88 -18.16 29.28
N ALA A 636 -5.85 -18.94 30.35
CA ALA A 636 -6.52 -20.25 30.46
C ALA A 636 -7.98 -20.27 29.93
N LYS A 637 -8.84 -19.41 30.48
CA LYS A 637 -10.27 -19.35 30.09
C LYS A 637 -10.51 -18.84 28.67
N TRP A 638 -9.53 -18.17 28.05
CA TRP A 638 -9.58 -17.74 26.65
C TRP A 638 -9.16 -18.85 25.70
N TRP A 639 -8.18 -19.66 26.12
CA TRP A 639 -7.81 -20.90 25.44
C TRP A 639 -8.94 -21.93 25.51
N ASP A 640 -9.72 -21.94 26.58
CA ASP A 640 -10.87 -22.85 26.76
C ASP A 640 -12.10 -22.56 25.88
N LEU A 641 -12.12 -21.47 25.09
CA LEU A 641 -13.27 -21.11 24.26
C LEU A 641 -13.61 -22.20 23.20
N PRO A 642 -14.91 -22.50 22.94
CA PRO A 642 -15.33 -23.63 22.09
C PRO A 642 -14.78 -23.62 20.65
N CYS A 643 -14.47 -22.43 20.13
CA CYS A 643 -13.93 -22.23 18.80
C CYS A 643 -12.43 -22.55 18.67
N LYS A 644 -11.70 -22.77 19.77
CA LYS A 644 -10.26 -23.01 19.73
C LYS A 644 -9.99 -24.45 19.23
N PRO A 645 -8.94 -24.65 18.40
CA PRO A 645 -8.78 -25.88 17.60
C PRO A 645 -8.49 -27.15 18.41
N HIS A 646 -8.26 -27.05 19.73
CA HIS A 646 -8.09 -28.22 20.60
C HIS A 646 -9.40 -28.70 21.26
N LYS A 647 -10.55 -28.05 21.01
CA LYS A 647 -11.84 -28.39 21.66
C LYS A 647 -12.75 -29.34 20.86
N GLY A 648 -12.67 -29.37 19.53
CA GLY A 648 -13.47 -30.28 18.70
C GLY A 648 -12.78 -31.60 18.38
N ARG A 649 -13.58 -32.64 18.07
CA ARG A 649 -13.07 -33.94 17.60
C ARG A 649 -12.20 -33.74 16.35
N ASN A 650 -11.10 -34.47 16.24
CA ASN A 650 -10.14 -34.40 15.12
C ASN A 650 -9.61 -32.98 14.84
N HIS A 651 -9.41 -32.16 15.88
CA HIS A 651 -8.98 -30.76 15.79
C HIS A 651 -9.95 -29.82 15.03
N THR A 652 -11.24 -30.16 15.00
CA THR A 652 -12.27 -29.24 14.51
C THR A 652 -12.55 -28.11 15.50
N THR A 653 -13.11 -27.01 15.00
CA THR A 653 -13.53 -25.85 15.80
C THR A 653 -15.05 -25.83 15.90
N LEU A 654 -15.60 -25.54 17.09
CA LEU A 654 -17.04 -25.36 17.25
C LEU A 654 -17.45 -23.90 16.96
N PRO A 655 -18.65 -23.63 16.41
CA PRO A 655 -19.14 -22.26 16.28
C PRO A 655 -19.24 -21.56 17.64
N GLY A 656 -18.65 -20.36 17.76
CA GLY A 656 -18.67 -19.60 19.01
C GLY A 656 -17.82 -18.32 18.97
N PRO A 657 -17.90 -17.47 20.01
CA PRO A 657 -17.06 -16.28 20.14
C PRO A 657 -15.58 -16.70 20.27
N CYS A 658 -14.70 -16.04 19.52
CA CYS A 658 -13.32 -16.50 19.36
C CYS A 658 -12.20 -15.47 19.56
N ASP A 659 -12.58 -14.21 19.73
CA ASP A 659 -11.65 -13.13 20.08
C ASP A 659 -10.91 -13.45 21.38
N SER A 660 -9.64 -13.08 21.45
CA SER A 660 -8.82 -13.17 22.67
C SER A 660 -7.80 -12.03 22.63
N PRO A 661 -7.51 -11.37 23.76
CA PRO A 661 -6.70 -10.16 23.73
C PRO A 661 -5.21 -10.45 23.59
N VAL A 662 -4.56 -9.79 22.62
CA VAL A 662 -3.10 -9.59 22.64
C VAL A 662 -2.72 -8.87 23.92
N ALA A 663 -1.72 -9.36 24.66
CA ALA A 663 -1.35 -8.79 25.95
C ALA A 663 -0.73 -7.39 25.81
N PHE A 664 0.33 -7.26 25.00
CA PHE A 664 0.97 -5.98 24.67
C PHE A 664 0.88 -5.69 23.18
N ARG A 665 0.33 -4.53 22.82
CA ARG A 665 0.37 -4.01 21.44
C ARG A 665 0.99 -2.62 21.39
N PHE A 666 2.20 -2.53 20.84
CA PHE A 666 2.80 -1.26 20.45
C PHE A 666 2.33 -0.93 19.02
N PHE A 667 1.77 0.26 18.81
CA PHE A 667 1.17 0.64 17.53
C PHE A 667 1.49 2.08 17.12
N MET A 668 2.04 2.27 15.91
CA MET A 668 2.52 3.57 15.41
C MET A 668 3.56 4.24 16.33
N SER A 669 4.45 3.44 16.94
CA SER A 669 5.32 3.84 18.07
C SER A 669 6.80 3.65 17.73
N SER A 670 7.68 4.50 18.28
CA SER A 670 9.10 4.57 17.89
C SER A 670 10.08 4.68 19.07
N ASN A 671 11.33 4.28 18.87
CA ASN A 671 12.39 4.33 19.90
C ASN A 671 11.93 3.63 21.19
N LEU A 672 11.65 2.32 21.06
CA LEU A 672 11.06 1.49 22.11
C LEU A 672 12.10 0.57 22.72
N ALA A 673 12.10 0.45 24.05
CA ALA A 673 12.84 -0.55 24.79
C ALA A 673 11.90 -1.40 25.65
N VAL A 674 12.09 -2.73 25.65
CA VAL A 674 11.42 -3.67 26.57
C VAL A 674 12.49 -4.52 27.23
N ARG A 675 12.66 -4.45 28.56
CA ARG A 675 13.82 -5.02 29.28
C ARG A 675 13.47 -5.78 30.55
N GLY A 676 13.96 -7.01 30.70
CA GLY A 676 13.88 -7.79 31.96
C GLY A 676 12.49 -8.32 32.36
N ILE A 677 11.42 -7.85 31.72
CA ILE A 677 10.04 -8.21 32.02
C ILE A 677 9.79 -9.72 31.93
N ARG A 678 8.98 -10.24 32.88
CA ARG A 678 8.42 -11.58 32.84
C ARG A 678 6.93 -11.52 32.47
N ILE A 679 6.52 -12.27 31.45
CA ILE A 679 5.10 -12.42 31.06
C ILE A 679 4.70 -13.88 30.99
N HIS A 680 3.61 -14.23 31.69
CA HIS A 680 3.02 -15.56 31.71
C HIS A 680 1.61 -15.53 31.08
N ASN A 681 1.21 -16.67 30.51
CA ASN A 681 -0.19 -16.99 30.16
C ASN A 681 -0.93 -15.93 29.33
N SER A 682 -0.38 -15.46 28.21
CA SER A 682 -1.11 -14.50 27.37
C SER A 682 -2.36 -15.14 26.71
N PRO A 683 -3.53 -14.46 26.67
CA PRO A 683 -4.72 -14.96 25.98
C PRO A 683 -4.56 -15.13 24.46
N GLN A 684 -3.64 -14.37 23.86
CA GLN A 684 -3.17 -14.49 22.48
C GLN A 684 -1.67 -14.14 22.43
N PHE A 685 -1.19 -13.37 21.46
CA PHE A 685 0.21 -12.96 21.38
C PHE A 685 0.64 -12.23 22.65
N HIS A 686 1.86 -12.47 23.12
CA HIS A 686 2.42 -11.79 24.30
C HIS A 686 2.81 -10.35 23.93
N PHE A 687 3.64 -10.18 22.90
CA PHE A 687 4.01 -8.87 22.35
C PHE A 687 3.65 -8.77 20.87
N ARG A 688 3.12 -7.62 20.44
CA ARG A 688 2.93 -7.24 19.04
C ARG A 688 3.48 -5.84 18.80
N PHE A 689 4.37 -5.72 17.82
CA PHE A 689 4.84 -4.46 17.25
C PHE A 689 4.24 -4.29 15.86
N ASP A 690 3.58 -3.17 15.63
CA ASP A 690 2.73 -2.92 14.46
C ASP A 690 2.90 -1.45 13.99
N ASN A 691 3.47 -1.27 12.79
CA ASN A 691 3.93 0.05 12.31
C ASN A 691 4.89 0.73 13.31
N CYS A 692 5.88 0.00 13.81
CA CYS A 692 6.85 0.47 14.80
C CYS A 692 8.25 0.67 14.21
N ARG A 693 9.05 1.57 14.82
CA ARG A 693 10.44 1.81 14.39
C ARG A 693 11.45 1.92 15.52
N ASN A 694 12.65 1.35 15.34
CA ASN A 694 13.73 1.35 16.33
C ASN A 694 13.26 0.73 17.66
N VAL A 695 13.11 -0.59 17.66
CA VAL A 695 12.58 -1.38 18.78
C VAL A 695 13.67 -2.30 19.29
N THR A 696 13.91 -2.30 20.60
CA THR A 696 14.81 -3.25 21.28
C THR A 696 14.05 -4.01 22.36
N VAL A 697 13.92 -5.32 22.19
CA VAL A 697 13.48 -6.26 23.24
C VAL A 697 14.70 -7.00 23.76
N ASP A 698 14.95 -6.98 25.07
CA ASP A 698 16.14 -7.57 25.68
C ASP A 698 15.86 -8.25 27.03
N ALA A 699 16.51 -9.39 27.26
CA ALA A 699 16.49 -10.12 28.53
C ALA A 699 15.09 -10.43 29.11
N ILE A 700 14.05 -10.60 28.27
CA ILE A 700 12.69 -10.91 28.73
C ILE A 700 12.46 -12.42 28.89
N SER A 701 11.47 -12.77 29.70
CA SER A 701 10.99 -14.15 29.85
C SER A 701 9.51 -14.26 29.49
N ILE A 702 9.19 -15.11 28.51
CA ILE A 702 7.83 -15.42 28.06
C ILE A 702 7.54 -16.89 28.37
N ASN A 703 6.41 -17.17 29.05
CA ASN A 703 6.02 -18.53 29.39
C ASN A 703 4.50 -18.76 29.31
N SER A 704 4.06 -19.48 28.28
CA SER A 704 2.72 -20.08 28.18
C SER A 704 2.81 -21.58 27.84
N PRO A 705 1.83 -22.42 28.24
CA PRO A 705 1.87 -23.86 28.01
C PRO A 705 1.94 -24.24 26.52
N ALA A 706 2.63 -25.33 26.18
CA ALA A 706 2.84 -25.77 24.80
C ALA A 706 1.56 -26.09 23.98
N LEU A 707 0.40 -26.19 24.62
CA LEU A 707 -0.91 -26.42 23.97
C LEU A 707 -1.82 -25.19 23.99
N SER A 708 -1.31 -24.03 24.42
CA SER A 708 -2.07 -22.77 24.44
C SER A 708 -2.18 -22.17 23.03
N PRO A 709 -3.37 -22.05 22.44
CA PRO A 709 -3.53 -21.72 21.03
C PRO A 709 -3.22 -20.25 20.73
N ASN A 710 -2.37 -19.99 19.73
CA ASN A 710 -2.06 -18.66 19.22
C ASN A 710 -1.44 -17.71 20.27
N THR A 711 -0.59 -18.26 21.13
CA THR A 711 0.14 -17.49 22.15
C THR A 711 1.54 -17.09 21.69
N ASP A 712 1.68 -16.56 20.47
CA ASP A 712 2.98 -16.13 19.90
C ASP A 712 3.78 -15.29 20.92
N GLY A 713 5.10 -15.47 20.95
CA GLY A 713 5.97 -14.69 21.84
C GLY A 713 6.05 -13.23 21.40
N ILE A 714 6.72 -12.97 20.27
CA ILE A 714 6.88 -11.62 19.71
C ILE A 714 6.45 -11.60 18.24
N HIS A 715 5.36 -10.88 17.95
CA HIS A 715 4.89 -10.63 16.58
C HIS A 715 5.39 -9.27 16.08
N VAL A 716 5.91 -9.21 14.86
CA VAL A 716 6.49 -7.99 14.26
C VAL A 716 5.95 -7.75 12.86
N GLU A 717 5.14 -6.72 12.66
CA GLU A 717 4.46 -6.41 11.40
C GLU A 717 4.60 -4.92 11.03
N ASN A 718 4.74 -4.61 9.74
CA ASN A 718 4.96 -3.25 9.21
C ASN A 718 6.11 -2.46 9.89
N SER A 719 7.09 -3.14 10.48
CA SER A 719 8.03 -2.54 11.45
C SER A 719 9.49 -2.56 10.98
N VAL A 720 10.23 -1.52 11.34
CA VAL A 720 11.58 -1.22 10.81
C VAL A 720 12.57 -1.10 11.96
N ASP A 721 13.78 -1.63 11.81
CA ASP A 721 14.85 -1.57 12.82
C ASP A 721 14.41 -2.24 14.15
N VAL A 722 14.32 -3.58 14.19
CA VAL A 722 13.80 -4.34 15.35
C VAL A 722 14.79 -5.39 15.86
N GLY A 723 15.31 -5.19 17.07
CA GLY A 723 16.17 -6.11 17.80
C GLY A 723 15.43 -6.92 18.87
N ILE A 724 15.71 -8.22 18.95
CA ILE A 724 15.18 -9.17 19.95
C ILE A 724 16.36 -9.98 20.50
N TYR A 725 16.71 -9.76 21.77
CA TYR A 725 17.99 -10.18 22.35
C TYR A 725 17.85 -10.93 23.68
N ASN A 726 18.77 -11.87 23.94
CA ASN A 726 19.04 -12.48 25.26
C ASN A 726 17.81 -13.07 26.00
N SER A 727 16.76 -13.46 25.28
CA SER A 727 15.44 -13.73 25.84
C SER A 727 15.07 -15.21 25.83
N VAL A 728 14.16 -15.61 26.74
CA VAL A 728 13.67 -17.00 26.85
C VAL A 728 12.17 -17.02 26.56
N ILE A 729 11.74 -17.82 25.58
CA ILE A 729 10.35 -17.87 25.11
C ILE A 729 9.84 -19.32 25.07
N SER A 730 8.78 -19.60 25.84
CA SER A 730 7.96 -20.81 25.79
C SER A 730 6.51 -20.44 25.49
N SER A 731 5.88 -21.12 24.53
CA SER A 731 4.55 -20.78 24.01
C SER A 731 3.87 -21.98 23.33
N GLY A 732 2.57 -21.89 23.04
CA GLY A 732 1.87 -22.83 22.16
C GLY A 732 1.68 -22.32 20.71
N ASP A 733 2.46 -21.33 20.29
CA ASP A 733 2.58 -20.91 18.88
C ASP A 733 4.02 -20.44 18.57
N ASP A 734 4.26 -19.61 17.55
CA ASP A 734 5.61 -19.14 17.19
C ASP A 734 6.30 -18.33 18.32
N CYS A 735 7.59 -18.58 18.61
CA CYS A 735 8.37 -17.76 19.54
C CYS A 735 8.52 -16.32 19.02
N VAL A 736 8.82 -16.19 17.74
CA VAL A 736 8.92 -14.91 17.01
C VAL A 736 8.26 -15.11 15.65
N SER A 737 7.29 -14.27 15.30
CA SER A 737 6.58 -14.31 14.04
C SER A 737 6.66 -12.96 13.30
N ILE A 738 7.30 -12.96 12.12
CA ILE A 738 7.58 -11.76 11.31
C ILE A 738 6.54 -11.66 10.19
N GLY A 739 5.65 -10.68 10.30
CA GLY A 739 4.61 -10.34 9.32
C GLY A 739 5.12 -9.51 8.14
N ALA A 740 4.21 -9.10 7.26
CA ALA A 740 4.54 -8.31 6.08
C ALA A 740 4.89 -6.85 6.45
N GLY A 741 5.63 -6.19 5.56
CA GLY A 741 6.06 -4.80 5.73
C GLY A 741 7.24 -4.61 6.69
N SER A 742 7.85 -5.70 7.18
CA SER A 742 8.91 -5.67 8.18
C SER A 742 10.30 -5.74 7.56
N THR A 743 11.25 -4.95 8.07
CA THR A 743 12.65 -4.95 7.58
C THR A 743 13.68 -4.57 8.65
N ASN A 744 14.92 -5.04 8.48
CA ASN A 744 16.04 -4.88 9.40
C ASN A 744 15.70 -5.46 10.79
N ILE A 745 15.46 -6.78 10.81
CA ILE A 745 15.02 -7.53 11.99
C ILE A 745 16.15 -8.42 12.48
N HIS A 746 16.57 -8.29 13.74
CA HIS A 746 17.66 -9.07 14.32
C HIS A 746 17.21 -9.81 15.58
N VAL A 747 17.22 -11.14 15.54
CA VAL A 747 17.01 -12.02 16.70
C VAL A 747 18.34 -12.62 17.11
N ARG A 748 18.77 -12.47 18.37
CA ARG A 748 20.06 -13.00 18.85
C ARG A 748 20.01 -13.55 20.27
N ASN A 749 20.71 -14.66 20.52
CA ASN A 749 20.78 -15.28 21.85
C ASN A 749 19.38 -15.57 22.43
N LEU A 750 18.50 -16.12 21.60
CA LEU A 750 17.15 -16.52 21.98
C LEU A 750 17.14 -17.99 22.40
N THR A 751 16.55 -18.31 23.56
CA THR A 751 16.13 -19.68 23.87
C THR A 751 14.64 -19.81 23.59
N CYS A 752 14.31 -20.53 22.52
CA CYS A 752 12.93 -20.76 22.07
C CYS A 752 12.55 -22.23 22.31
N GLY A 753 11.49 -22.49 23.08
CA GLY A 753 10.94 -23.84 23.19
C GLY A 753 10.45 -24.25 24.57
N PRO A 754 9.28 -24.94 24.67
CA PRO A 754 8.44 -25.43 23.56
C PRO A 754 7.71 -24.30 22.81
N SER A 755 7.43 -24.51 21.52
CA SER A 755 6.85 -23.52 20.59
C SER A 755 6.56 -24.10 19.19
N HIS A 756 6.08 -23.27 18.26
CA HIS A 756 6.14 -23.50 16.82
C HIS A 756 7.43 -22.97 16.12
N GLY A 757 8.43 -22.49 16.85
CA GLY A 757 9.72 -22.05 16.31
C GLY A 757 9.80 -20.56 15.97
N ILE A 758 10.71 -20.19 15.07
CA ILE A 758 10.91 -18.82 14.58
C ILE A 758 10.45 -18.76 13.13
N SER A 759 9.51 -17.86 12.84
CA SER A 759 8.75 -17.88 11.59
C SER A 759 8.72 -16.53 10.86
N ILE A 760 9.01 -16.56 9.56
CA ILE A 760 8.62 -15.49 8.62
C ILE A 760 7.27 -15.88 8.01
N GLY A 761 6.24 -15.06 8.24
CA GLY A 761 4.89 -15.21 7.70
C GLY A 761 3.82 -15.76 8.66
N SER A 762 2.64 -16.13 8.19
CA SER A 762 2.32 -16.45 6.79
C SER A 762 2.15 -15.22 5.88
N LEU A 763 2.91 -15.14 4.79
CA LEU A 763 2.89 -13.99 3.86
C LEU A 763 2.05 -14.26 2.61
N GLY A 764 1.39 -13.22 2.06
CA GLY A 764 0.69 -13.30 0.77
C GLY A 764 -0.76 -13.81 0.80
N LYS A 765 -1.37 -13.92 1.99
CA LYS A 765 -2.74 -14.41 2.20
C LYS A 765 -3.76 -13.66 1.34
N GLN A 766 -4.73 -14.36 0.74
CA GLN A 766 -5.74 -13.76 -0.16
C GLN A 766 -5.13 -12.99 -1.33
N ASN A 767 -4.01 -13.49 -1.87
CA ASN A 767 -3.29 -12.94 -3.03
C ASN A 767 -2.81 -11.50 -2.82
N THR A 768 -2.49 -11.12 -1.57
CA THR A 768 -1.88 -9.82 -1.26
C THR A 768 -0.39 -9.79 -1.60
N ARG A 769 0.13 -8.60 -1.93
CA ARG A 769 1.57 -8.35 -1.94
C ARG A 769 2.12 -8.31 -0.50
N ALA A 770 3.23 -9.00 -0.24
CA ALA A 770 3.91 -9.02 1.05
C ALA A 770 5.43 -8.87 0.88
N CYS A 771 6.03 -8.01 1.71
CA CYS A 771 7.46 -7.73 1.71
C CYS A 771 8.06 -8.07 3.07
N VAL A 772 9.18 -8.79 3.09
CA VAL A 772 10.08 -8.91 4.25
C VAL A 772 11.51 -8.90 3.73
N THR A 773 12.40 -8.08 4.30
CA THR A 773 13.80 -8.04 3.84
C THR A 773 14.78 -7.70 4.95
N ASN A 774 16.01 -8.22 4.86
CA ASN A 774 17.07 -8.08 5.85
C ASN A 774 16.62 -8.60 7.24
N VAL A 775 16.65 -9.93 7.40
CA VAL A 775 16.31 -10.62 8.65
C VAL A 775 17.50 -11.50 9.09
N THR A 776 17.95 -11.34 10.33
CA THR A 776 19.02 -12.15 10.94
C THR A 776 18.48 -12.87 12.16
N VAL A 777 18.71 -14.18 12.26
CA VAL A 777 18.44 -14.98 13.46
C VAL A 777 19.73 -15.70 13.83
N LYS A 778 20.31 -15.40 15.00
CA LYS A 778 21.69 -15.76 15.31
C LYS A 778 21.92 -16.27 16.74
N ASP A 779 22.93 -17.12 16.93
CA ASP A 779 23.45 -17.58 18.24
C ASP A 779 22.35 -18.11 19.17
N SER A 780 21.36 -18.84 18.64
CA SER A 780 20.09 -19.14 19.32
C SER A 780 19.85 -20.64 19.51
N VAL A 781 19.05 -21.01 20.51
CA VAL A 781 18.68 -22.39 20.82
C VAL A 781 17.19 -22.59 20.58
N ILE A 782 16.82 -23.57 19.74
CA ILE A 782 15.43 -23.98 19.54
C ILE A 782 15.27 -25.42 20.03
N LYS A 783 14.36 -25.66 20.99
CA LYS A 783 14.20 -26.96 21.66
C LYS A 783 12.75 -27.41 21.73
N HIS A 784 12.51 -28.71 21.67
CA HIS A 784 11.21 -29.39 21.89
C HIS A 784 10.04 -28.67 21.19
N SER A 785 10.27 -28.23 19.95
CA SER A 785 9.38 -27.34 19.20
C SER A 785 8.96 -27.96 17.88
N ASP A 786 7.77 -27.58 17.40
CA ASP A 786 7.19 -28.14 16.18
C ASP A 786 7.98 -27.76 14.91
N ASN A 787 8.66 -26.62 14.91
CA ASN A 787 9.53 -26.17 13.83
C ASN A 787 10.77 -25.49 14.45
N GLY A 788 11.85 -25.42 13.68
CA GLY A 788 13.03 -24.62 14.00
C GLY A 788 12.90 -23.23 13.39
N VAL A 789 13.48 -23.06 12.20
CA VAL A 789 13.41 -21.83 11.40
C VAL A 789 12.56 -22.05 10.15
N ARG A 790 11.59 -21.16 9.93
CA ARG A 790 10.48 -21.39 8.99
C ARG A 790 10.14 -20.16 8.15
N ILE A 791 10.01 -20.33 6.84
CA ILE A 791 9.36 -19.35 5.94
C ILE A 791 8.04 -19.96 5.45
N LYS A 792 6.91 -19.26 5.68
CA LYS A 792 5.56 -19.68 5.28
C LYS A 792 4.92 -18.62 4.38
N THR A 793 4.54 -18.99 3.15
CA THR A 793 3.82 -18.09 2.22
C THR A 793 2.64 -18.81 1.58
N TRP A 794 1.62 -18.03 1.17
CA TRP A 794 0.42 -18.54 0.51
C TRP A 794 0.60 -18.54 -1.01
N GLN A 795 0.16 -19.62 -1.67
CA GLN A 795 -0.09 -19.61 -3.12
C GLN A 795 -1.02 -18.46 -3.48
N GLY A 796 -0.72 -17.77 -4.58
CA GLY A 796 -1.43 -16.59 -5.08
C GLY A 796 -0.88 -15.25 -4.59
N GLY A 797 -0.05 -15.24 -3.55
CA GLY A 797 0.63 -14.03 -3.06
C GLY A 797 1.60 -13.43 -4.07
N SER A 798 2.09 -12.22 -3.78
CA SER A 798 3.13 -11.53 -4.55
C SER A 798 4.07 -10.74 -3.61
N GLY A 799 5.11 -10.07 -4.12
CA GLY A 799 6.15 -9.46 -3.31
C GLY A 799 7.33 -10.40 -3.07
N SER A 800 8.25 -10.04 -2.17
CA SER A 800 9.46 -10.82 -1.89
C SER A 800 9.81 -10.96 -0.40
N VAL A 801 10.36 -12.12 -0.06
CA VAL A 801 11.23 -12.36 1.11
C VAL A 801 12.67 -12.43 0.61
N SER A 802 13.57 -11.61 1.15
CA SER A 802 14.96 -11.51 0.69
C SER A 802 15.93 -11.20 1.82
N TRP A 803 17.21 -11.53 1.64
CA TRP A 803 18.30 -11.26 2.59
C TRP A 803 17.98 -11.79 4.00
N VAL A 804 17.82 -13.11 4.10
CA VAL A 804 17.51 -13.80 5.36
C VAL A 804 18.70 -14.67 5.77
N SER A 805 19.19 -14.52 6.99
CA SER A 805 20.32 -15.31 7.52
C SER A 805 19.95 -16.00 8.84
N PHE A 806 20.09 -17.32 8.86
CA PHE A 806 19.90 -18.18 10.03
C PHE A 806 21.27 -18.76 10.44
N GLU A 807 21.87 -18.26 11.52
CA GLU A 807 23.27 -18.47 11.87
C GLU A 807 23.48 -19.05 13.27
N ASN A 808 24.34 -20.07 13.40
CA ASN A 808 24.74 -20.64 14.70
C ASN A 808 23.52 -20.99 15.57
N ILE A 809 22.63 -21.85 15.05
CA ILE A 809 21.37 -22.22 15.70
C ILE A 809 21.46 -23.66 16.20
N ARG A 810 21.31 -23.85 17.51
CA ARG A 810 21.28 -25.18 18.13
C ARG A 810 19.85 -25.72 18.17
N MET A 811 19.62 -26.88 17.56
CA MET A 811 18.37 -27.63 17.61
C MET A 811 18.43 -28.70 18.70
N ASP A 812 17.35 -28.86 19.47
CA ASP A 812 17.17 -29.98 20.40
C ASP A 812 15.78 -30.59 20.24
N THR A 813 15.71 -31.77 19.65
CA THR A 813 14.48 -32.57 19.50
C THR A 813 13.36 -31.74 18.83
N VAL A 814 13.74 -31.01 17.77
CA VAL A 814 12.83 -30.14 16.99
C VAL A 814 12.22 -30.95 15.86
N ARG A 815 10.90 -30.84 15.62
CA ARG A 815 10.22 -31.70 14.64
C ARG A 815 10.50 -31.34 13.18
N ASN A 816 10.50 -30.06 12.85
CA ASN A 816 10.84 -29.58 11.51
C ASN A 816 11.91 -28.46 11.59
N PRO A 817 13.20 -28.79 11.78
CA PRO A 817 14.28 -27.82 11.98
C PRO A 817 14.39 -26.71 10.94
N ILE A 818 14.27 -27.03 9.64
CA ILE A 818 14.40 -26.06 8.54
C ILE A 818 13.23 -26.23 7.56
N ILE A 819 12.42 -25.18 7.37
CA ILE A 819 11.29 -25.19 6.42
C ILE A 819 11.27 -23.94 5.53
N ILE A 820 11.05 -24.14 4.23
CA ILE A 820 10.34 -23.19 3.37
C ILE A 820 9.06 -23.88 2.87
N ASN A 821 7.92 -23.22 3.02
CA ASN A 821 6.63 -23.71 2.55
C ASN A 821 5.82 -22.59 1.90
N GLN A 822 5.76 -22.59 0.57
CA GLN A 822 4.95 -21.65 -0.23
C GLN A 822 3.53 -22.20 -0.55
N TYR A 823 3.19 -23.39 -0.05
CA TYR A 823 1.87 -24.02 -0.15
C TYR A 823 1.11 -23.94 1.18
N TYR A 824 1.26 -22.84 1.93
CA TYR A 824 0.54 -22.66 3.20
C TYR A 824 -0.94 -22.31 2.95
N CYS A 825 -1.86 -23.10 3.49
CA CYS A 825 -3.30 -22.79 3.53
C CYS A 825 -4.01 -23.45 4.73
N LEU A 826 -5.30 -23.16 4.95
CA LEU A 826 -6.08 -23.66 6.10
C LEU A 826 -6.54 -25.12 5.98
N THR A 827 -6.38 -25.73 4.81
CA THR A 827 -6.92 -27.05 4.45
C THR A 827 -5.78 -27.98 4.02
N LYS A 828 -5.95 -29.30 4.20
CA LYS A 828 -4.94 -30.29 3.75
C LYS A 828 -4.70 -30.33 2.24
N VAL A 829 -5.59 -29.68 1.46
CA VAL A 829 -5.43 -29.46 0.02
C VAL A 829 -5.46 -27.96 -0.21
N CYS A 830 -4.42 -27.44 -0.86
CA CYS A 830 -4.36 -26.07 -1.37
C CYS A 830 -4.58 -26.12 -2.89
N LYS A 831 -5.11 -25.04 -3.48
CA LYS A 831 -5.13 -24.89 -4.94
C LYS A 831 -3.82 -24.23 -5.38
N ASN A 832 -3.09 -24.85 -6.31
CA ASN A 832 -1.93 -24.23 -6.93
C ASN A 832 -2.39 -22.97 -7.68
N GLN A 833 -1.58 -21.91 -7.63
CA GLN A 833 -1.83 -20.64 -8.31
C GLN A 833 -0.58 -20.22 -9.08
N THR A 834 -0.74 -19.35 -10.08
CA THR A 834 0.35 -18.92 -10.98
C THR A 834 1.24 -17.82 -10.40
N SER A 835 1.16 -17.56 -9.09
CA SER A 835 1.98 -16.59 -8.36
C SER A 835 2.21 -17.06 -6.93
N ALA A 836 3.32 -16.62 -6.34
CA ALA A 836 3.60 -16.71 -4.91
C ALA A 836 4.56 -15.59 -4.51
N VAL A 837 4.70 -15.33 -3.21
CA VAL A 837 5.74 -14.42 -2.69
C VAL A 837 7.12 -15.00 -3.05
N TYR A 838 7.92 -14.27 -3.83
CA TYR A 838 9.27 -14.67 -4.22
C TYR A 838 10.16 -14.84 -2.98
N VAL A 839 10.97 -15.89 -2.93
CA VAL A 839 11.88 -16.15 -1.80
C VAL A 839 13.30 -16.28 -2.35
N SER A 840 14.16 -15.34 -1.97
CA SER A 840 15.55 -15.34 -2.41
C SER A 840 16.54 -15.03 -1.29
N ASP A 841 17.81 -15.33 -1.53
CA ASP A 841 18.93 -14.86 -0.71
C ASP A 841 18.78 -15.28 0.76
N VAL A 842 18.57 -16.60 0.96
CA VAL A 842 18.33 -17.21 2.28
C VAL A 842 19.49 -18.13 2.64
N SER A 843 20.21 -17.78 3.71
CA SER A 843 21.34 -18.54 4.23
C SER A 843 20.98 -19.32 5.49
N TYR A 844 21.42 -20.58 5.55
CA TYR A 844 21.35 -21.46 6.71
C TYR A 844 22.78 -21.92 7.05
N ALA A 845 23.38 -21.31 8.09
CA ALA A 845 24.79 -21.45 8.43
C ALA A 845 25.00 -21.94 9.87
N GLY A 846 25.71 -23.05 10.08
CA GLY A 846 26.02 -23.55 11.43
C GLY A 846 24.78 -23.98 12.22
N ILE A 847 23.80 -24.62 11.57
CA ILE A 847 22.58 -25.09 12.23
C ILE A 847 22.77 -26.55 12.65
N LYS A 848 22.87 -26.81 13.95
CA LYS A 848 23.32 -28.11 14.48
C LYS A 848 22.49 -28.66 15.62
N GLY A 849 22.40 -29.98 15.73
CA GLY A 849 21.82 -30.66 16.89
C GLY A 849 20.86 -31.79 16.50
N SER A 850 19.75 -31.94 17.24
CA SER A 850 18.85 -33.09 17.09
C SER A 850 17.44 -32.75 16.58
N TYR A 851 16.85 -33.68 15.83
CA TYR A 851 15.48 -33.57 15.30
C TYR A 851 14.60 -34.79 15.65
N ASP A 852 13.29 -34.60 15.68
CA ASP A 852 12.31 -35.66 15.91
C ASP A 852 12.02 -36.41 14.59
N THR A 853 12.23 -37.72 14.58
CA THR A 853 12.26 -38.57 13.37
C THR A 853 10.90 -38.80 12.70
N ARG A 854 9.82 -38.19 13.21
CA ARG A 854 8.48 -38.23 12.56
C ARG A 854 8.37 -37.42 11.27
N SER A 855 9.39 -36.66 10.90
CA SER A 855 9.44 -35.82 9.69
C SER A 855 10.89 -35.62 9.22
N PRO A 856 11.12 -35.32 7.92
CA PRO A 856 12.45 -34.99 7.43
C PRO A 856 12.96 -33.69 8.07
N PRO A 857 14.27 -33.58 8.36
CA PRO A 857 14.81 -32.43 9.09
C PRO A 857 14.82 -31.11 8.29
N ILE A 858 14.76 -31.22 6.95
CA ILE A 858 14.85 -30.11 6.01
C ILE A 858 13.74 -30.30 4.95
N HIS A 859 12.91 -29.27 4.76
CA HIS A 859 11.80 -29.29 3.79
C HIS A 859 11.66 -27.95 3.06
N PHE A 860 12.06 -27.91 1.78
CA PHE A 860 11.91 -26.77 0.89
C PHE A 860 10.82 -27.04 -0.16
N GLY A 861 9.58 -26.62 0.11
CA GLY A 861 8.45 -26.70 -0.82
C GLY A 861 8.12 -25.35 -1.43
N CYS A 862 8.64 -25.06 -2.62
CA CYS A 862 8.45 -23.80 -3.34
C CYS A 862 7.49 -23.96 -4.54
N SER A 863 6.85 -22.86 -4.94
CA SER A 863 5.76 -22.85 -5.92
C SER A 863 6.22 -23.30 -7.30
N ASP A 864 5.43 -24.10 -8.00
CA ASP A 864 5.70 -24.50 -9.38
C ASP A 864 5.93 -23.30 -10.32
N ALA A 865 5.23 -22.19 -10.06
CA ALA A 865 5.30 -20.96 -10.86
C ALA A 865 6.42 -20.00 -10.41
N VAL A 866 6.77 -19.99 -9.12
CA VAL A 866 7.71 -19.04 -8.52
C VAL A 866 8.73 -19.79 -7.66
N PRO A 867 9.93 -20.09 -8.19
CA PRO A 867 10.95 -20.85 -7.46
C PRO A 867 11.52 -20.07 -6.27
N CYS A 868 12.04 -20.81 -5.29
CA CYS A 868 12.98 -20.23 -4.32
C CYS A 868 14.39 -20.24 -4.90
N THR A 869 15.20 -19.21 -4.64
CA THR A 869 16.46 -18.97 -5.37
C THR A 869 17.57 -18.46 -4.45
N ASN A 870 18.83 -18.75 -4.79
CA ASN A 870 19.99 -18.37 -3.96
C ASN A 870 19.82 -18.80 -2.48
N ILE A 871 19.46 -20.08 -2.28
CA ILE A 871 19.40 -20.71 -0.96
C ILE A 871 20.78 -21.35 -0.67
N THR A 872 21.44 -20.96 0.42
CA THR A 872 22.78 -21.48 0.77
C THR A 872 22.75 -22.29 2.05
N LEU A 873 23.32 -23.51 2.00
CA LEU A 873 23.53 -24.37 3.17
C LEU A 873 25.01 -24.47 3.52
N THR A 874 25.36 -24.20 4.78
CA THR A 874 26.75 -24.23 5.26
C THR A 874 26.79 -24.79 6.68
N ASP A 875 27.61 -25.80 6.95
CA ASP A 875 27.82 -26.40 8.28
C ASP A 875 26.51 -26.83 9.00
N VAL A 876 25.56 -27.42 8.26
CA VAL A 876 24.28 -27.93 8.79
C VAL A 876 24.39 -29.40 9.18
N GLU A 877 24.09 -29.71 10.45
CA GLU A 877 24.32 -31.02 11.07
C GLU A 877 23.16 -31.42 12.00
N LEU A 878 22.17 -32.11 11.44
CA LEU A 878 20.91 -32.48 12.10
C LEU A 878 20.81 -33.99 12.24
N LEU A 879 20.98 -34.49 13.47
CA LEU A 879 20.98 -35.91 13.81
C LEU A 879 19.61 -36.35 14.36
N PRO A 880 19.17 -37.61 14.13
CA PRO A 880 17.95 -38.11 14.74
C PRO A 880 18.08 -38.13 16.27
N ALA A 881 17.10 -37.58 16.99
CA ALA A 881 17.11 -37.56 18.45
C ALA A 881 16.96 -38.96 19.05
N GLN A 882 16.23 -39.85 18.38
CA GLN A 882 16.05 -41.26 18.71
C GLN A 882 15.81 -42.09 17.44
N GLY A 883 16.44 -43.26 17.36
CA GLY A 883 16.34 -44.18 16.22
C GLY A 883 17.18 -43.76 15.01
N ASP A 884 17.07 -44.56 13.94
CA ASP A 884 17.71 -44.27 12.65
C ASP A 884 17.01 -43.13 11.90
N ALA A 885 17.64 -42.57 10.87
CA ALA A 885 17.04 -41.54 10.03
C ALA A 885 15.91 -42.13 9.15
N ILE A 886 14.71 -41.55 9.23
CA ILE A 886 13.48 -42.11 8.63
C ILE A 886 13.14 -41.47 7.26
N ALA A 887 13.57 -40.24 6.98
CA ALA A 887 13.22 -39.53 5.75
C ALA A 887 14.35 -38.58 5.28
N ASP A 888 14.63 -38.60 3.98
CA ASP A 888 15.56 -37.71 3.31
C ASP A 888 15.05 -36.25 3.26
N PRO A 889 15.94 -35.25 3.15
CA PRO A 889 15.57 -33.87 2.85
C PRO A 889 14.64 -33.72 1.64
N PHE A 890 13.62 -32.90 1.77
CA PHE A 890 12.69 -32.59 0.67
C PHE A 890 13.05 -31.28 -0.02
N CYS A 891 13.15 -31.30 -1.36
CA CYS A 891 13.30 -30.12 -2.20
C CYS A 891 12.28 -30.13 -3.35
N TRP A 892 11.60 -29.00 -3.57
CA TRP A 892 10.74 -28.77 -4.73
C TRP A 892 10.86 -27.32 -5.21
N ASN A 893 11.15 -27.15 -6.51
CA ASN A 893 11.41 -25.89 -7.21
C ASN A 893 12.31 -24.88 -6.44
N VAL A 894 13.42 -25.38 -5.88
CA VAL A 894 14.37 -24.60 -5.08
C VAL A 894 15.77 -24.66 -5.68
N TYR A 895 16.37 -23.49 -5.86
CA TYR A 895 17.69 -23.30 -6.47
C TYR A 895 18.68 -22.73 -5.46
N GLY A 896 19.87 -23.32 -5.40
CA GLY A 896 20.83 -23.05 -4.33
C GLY A 896 22.02 -24.01 -4.33
N GLU A 897 22.83 -23.93 -3.28
CA GLU A 897 24.03 -24.74 -3.11
C GLU A 897 24.29 -25.14 -1.65
N SER A 898 25.01 -26.25 -1.47
CA SER A 898 25.56 -26.70 -0.20
C SER A 898 27.07 -26.46 -0.22
N GLN A 899 27.54 -25.43 0.49
CA GLN A 899 28.95 -24.99 0.47
C GLN A 899 29.86 -25.91 1.28
N THR A 900 29.28 -26.71 2.19
CA THR A 900 29.93 -27.83 2.87
C THR A 900 29.12 -29.11 2.65
N LEU A 901 29.65 -30.25 3.11
CA LEU A 901 28.81 -31.41 3.41
C LEU A 901 27.74 -31.00 4.44
N THR A 902 26.56 -31.61 4.32
CA THR A 902 25.44 -31.48 5.26
C THR A 902 25.05 -32.86 5.79
N ILE A 903 24.52 -32.90 7.01
CA ILE A 903 23.97 -34.11 7.62
C ILE A 903 22.51 -33.84 8.00
N PRO A 904 21.52 -34.60 7.47
CA PRO A 904 21.65 -35.50 6.32
C PRO A 904 22.03 -34.73 5.02
N PRO A 905 22.59 -35.40 4.01
CA PRO A 905 23.02 -34.75 2.77
C PRO A 905 21.83 -34.19 1.95
N VAL A 906 21.87 -32.90 1.64
CA VAL A 906 20.83 -32.26 0.79
C VAL A 906 21.25 -32.28 -0.69
N SER A 907 21.08 -33.43 -1.34
CA SER A 907 21.41 -33.62 -2.76
C SER A 907 20.37 -33.05 -3.74
N CYS A 908 19.22 -32.58 -3.24
CA CYS A 908 18.06 -32.22 -4.06
C CYS A 908 17.95 -30.73 -4.46
N LEU A 909 18.94 -29.90 -4.13
CA LEU A 909 18.99 -28.49 -4.56
C LEU A 909 19.33 -28.37 -6.06
N LEU A 910 18.62 -27.50 -6.77
CA LEU A 910 18.87 -27.25 -8.19
C LEU A 910 19.99 -26.19 -8.36
N GLN A 911 20.94 -26.45 -9.25
CA GLN A 911 22.06 -25.55 -9.51
C GLN A 911 21.70 -24.44 -10.52
N GLY A 912 22.37 -23.29 -10.39
CA GLY A 912 22.22 -22.15 -11.28
C GLY A 912 20.95 -21.32 -11.04
N LEU A 913 20.55 -20.55 -12.05
CA LEU A 913 19.36 -19.70 -12.02
C LEU A 913 18.25 -20.30 -12.92
N PRO A 914 17.00 -20.44 -12.44
CA PRO A 914 15.88 -20.87 -13.28
C PRO A 914 15.65 -19.90 -14.44
N ARG A 915 15.35 -20.46 -15.63
CA ARG A 915 15.14 -19.72 -16.88
C ARG A 915 13.98 -18.71 -16.84
N SER A 916 13.13 -18.76 -15.81
CA SER A 916 11.98 -17.87 -15.61
C SER A 916 12.29 -16.55 -14.88
N ILE A 917 13.52 -16.34 -14.37
CA ILE A 917 13.84 -15.18 -13.52
C ILE A 917 13.77 -13.81 -14.23
N MET A 918 13.92 -13.77 -15.55
CA MET A 918 14.14 -12.51 -16.29
C MET A 918 12.98 -11.49 -16.24
N ASP A 919 11.77 -11.90 -15.83
CA ASP A 919 10.59 -11.02 -15.72
C ASP A 919 10.21 -10.64 -14.26
N ILE A 920 10.90 -11.17 -13.24
CA ILE A 920 10.43 -11.12 -11.83
C ILE A 920 10.70 -9.77 -11.13
N ASP A 921 11.48 -8.86 -11.73
CA ASP A 921 11.94 -7.62 -11.06
C ASP A 921 10.78 -6.70 -10.60
N SER A 922 9.59 -6.79 -11.22
CA SER A 922 8.40 -6.02 -10.81
C SER A 922 7.79 -6.43 -9.46
N ASP A 923 8.05 -7.66 -8.98
CA ASP A 923 7.54 -8.11 -7.68
C ASP A 923 8.48 -7.80 -6.52
N ARG A 924 9.76 -7.48 -6.78
CA ARG A 924 10.76 -7.22 -5.74
C ARG A 924 10.41 -6.04 -4.85
N CYS A 925 10.70 -6.18 -3.56
CA CYS A 925 10.51 -5.14 -2.57
C CYS A 925 11.79 -4.28 -2.45
N TYR A 926 11.71 -3.05 -2.95
CA TYR A 926 12.67 -1.97 -2.71
C TYR A 926 12.39 -1.28 -1.36
#